data_AF-V4RQU5-F1
#
_entry.id   AF-V4RQU5-F1
#
_cell.length_a   1.000
_cell.length_b   1.000
_cell.length_c   1.000
_cell.angle_alpha   90.00
_cell.angle_beta   90.00
_cell.angle_gamma   90.00
#
_symmetry.space_group_name_H-M   'P 1'
#
loop_
_entity.id
_entity.type
_entity.pdbx_description
1 polymer ?
#
loop_
_entity_poly.entity_id
_entity_poly.type
_entity_poly.pdbx_seq_one_letter_code
_entity_poly.pdbx_strand_id
1 'polypeptide(L)'
;PASSAAKSTMPVNPPARPAGLGRAAPLLEPAPRVVQHPRVNGAISHTQTQPIEDPGNGEAEEYDETREKLQMIRVKFLRLAHRLGQTPHNVVVAQVLYRLGLAEQLRGRNGGRVGAFSFDRASAMAEQLEAAGQEPLDFSCTIMVLGKTGVGKSATINSIFDEVKFGTDAFQMGTKKVQDVVGTVQGIKVRVIDTPGLLPSWSDQRQNEKILHSVKRFIKKTPPDIVLYLDRLDMQNRDFSDMPLLRTITDIFGPSIWFNAIVVLTHAASAPPDGPNGTASSYDMFVTQRSHVVQQAIRQAAGDMRLMNPVSLVENHSACRTNRAGQRVLPNGQVWKPHLLLLSFASKILAEANTLLKLQDTPPGKPFSARSRAPPLPFLLSSLLQSRPQVKLPEEQFGDEDSLDDDLDDSSESEDESEFDELPPFKRLTKAQVAKLTKAQKRAYFDELEYREKLFMKKQLKEEKKRRKMMKKMAAAAKDLPSDNSENVEEESGGAASVPVPMPDLALPASFDSDNPTHRYRYLDSSNQWLVRPVLETHGWDHDVGYEGINAERLFVVKNKIPISFSGQVTKDKKDANVQMEVVSSLKHGEGKATSLGFDMQTVGKDLAYTLRSETRFSNFRKNKAMAGLSVTHLGDSLSAGVKVEDKLIVNKRFRVVMTGGAMTSRSDVAYGGSLEAQLRDADYPLGRSLTTLGLSVMDWHGDLAIGCNIQSQVPIGRSTNMIGRANLNNRGAGQVSIRVNSSEQLQLALIGLIPLLKKLLGYSQQMQLGQ
;
A
#
# COMPACT_ATOMS: atom_id res chain seq x y z
N PRO A 1 -14.03 78.25 -59.20
CA PRO A 1 -12.89 77.52 -58.58
C PRO A 1 -13.28 76.05 -58.36
N ALA A 2 -13.13 75.19 -59.39
CA ALA A 2 -11.99 74.26 -59.57
C ALA A 2 -11.86 73.27 -58.39
N SER A 3 -11.90 71.94 -58.55
CA SER A 3 -11.95 71.06 -59.72
C SER A 3 -12.15 69.60 -59.26
N SER A 4 -12.87 68.84 -60.09
CA SER A 4 -12.79 67.39 -60.41
C SER A 4 -11.58 66.59 -59.86
N ALA A 5 -11.68 65.29 -59.54
CA ALA A 5 -11.97 64.26 -60.55
C ALA A 5 -12.24 62.85 -59.98
N ALA A 6 -13.03 62.11 -60.76
CA ALA A 6 -13.27 60.67 -60.71
C ALA A 6 -12.21 59.87 -61.52
N LYS A 7 -12.15 58.55 -61.26
CA LYS A 7 -11.88 57.38 -62.16
C LYS A 7 -11.21 56.27 -61.33
N SER A 8 -11.76 55.06 -61.12
CA SER A 8 -12.26 54.00 -62.02
C SER A 8 -11.22 53.41 -62.97
N THR A 9 -10.76 52.16 -62.70
CA THR A 9 -10.72 51.04 -63.67
C THR A 9 -10.22 49.73 -63.01
N MET A 10 -11.02 48.66 -63.15
CA MET A 10 -10.60 47.24 -63.01
C MET A 10 -9.69 46.84 -64.19
N PRO A 11 -8.80 45.84 -64.06
CA PRO A 11 -9.19 44.46 -64.40
C PRO A 11 -8.63 43.38 -63.47
N VAL A 12 -9.36 42.27 -63.40
CA VAL A 12 -9.04 41.02 -62.70
C VAL A 12 -8.28 40.06 -63.63
N ASN A 13 -7.32 39.33 -63.03
CA ASN A 13 -6.53 38.15 -63.47
C ASN A 13 -5.27 38.35 -64.34
N PRO A 14 -4.25 37.46 -64.21
CA PRO A 14 -3.52 37.01 -63.01
C PRO A 14 -1.98 37.16 -63.19
N PRO A 15 -1.14 37.08 -62.14
CA PRO A 15 0.28 36.77 -62.34
C PRO A 15 0.63 35.36 -61.88
N ALA A 16 1.42 34.70 -62.73
CA ALA A 16 1.99 33.39 -62.55
C ALA A 16 2.95 33.32 -61.34
N ARG A 17 3.04 32.12 -60.77
CA ARG A 17 3.98 31.72 -59.71
C ARG A 17 5.43 31.97 -60.13
N PRO A 18 6.34 32.19 -59.16
CA PRO A 18 7.27 31.10 -58.82
C PRO A 18 7.73 31.00 -57.35
N ALA A 19 8.19 29.78 -57.04
CA ALA A 19 9.17 29.33 -56.05
C ALA A 19 8.87 29.43 -54.54
N GLY A 20 8.98 28.28 -53.84
CA GLY A 20 9.51 28.28 -52.47
C GLY A 20 8.88 27.40 -51.39
N LEU A 21 8.19 26.29 -51.69
CA LEU A 21 7.88 25.26 -50.68
C LEU A 21 8.33 23.87 -51.15
N GLY A 22 9.27 23.31 -50.43
CA GLY A 22 9.67 21.91 -50.50
C GLY A 22 10.56 21.58 -49.30
N ARG A 23 10.65 20.35 -48.81
CA ARG A 23 9.81 19.15 -48.94
C ARG A 23 10.24 18.28 -47.76
N ALA A 24 9.30 17.64 -47.07
CA ALA A 24 9.62 16.56 -46.15
C ALA A 24 10.22 15.38 -46.96
N ALA A 25 11.34 14.84 -46.48
CA ALA A 25 12.04 13.69 -47.06
C ALA A 25 11.94 12.47 -46.12
N PRO A 26 12.03 11.24 -46.66
CA PRO A 26 11.18 10.11 -46.26
C PRO A 26 11.84 9.09 -45.32
N LEU A 27 10.98 8.29 -44.68
CA LEU A 27 11.32 7.07 -43.94
C LEU A 27 11.93 6.03 -44.89
N LEU A 28 13.13 5.59 -44.55
CA LEU A 28 13.87 4.55 -45.28
C LEU A 28 13.24 3.17 -45.08
N GLU A 29 13.08 2.48 -46.20
CA GLU A 29 12.65 1.09 -46.32
C GLU A 29 13.66 0.11 -45.67
N PRO A 30 13.21 -1.04 -45.12
CA PRO A 30 14.09 -2.14 -44.78
C PRO A 30 14.60 -2.84 -46.05
N ALA A 31 15.93 -2.94 -46.18
CA ALA A 31 16.63 -3.72 -47.19
C ALA A 31 16.34 -5.24 -47.07
N PRO A 32 16.61 -6.03 -48.14
CA PRO A 32 15.81 -7.19 -48.52
C PRO A 32 16.18 -8.49 -47.80
N ARG A 33 15.19 -9.38 -47.70
CA ARG A 33 15.37 -10.79 -47.36
C ARG A 33 16.26 -11.46 -48.39
N VAL A 34 17.35 -12.07 -47.93
CA VAL A 34 18.14 -13.03 -48.71
C VAL A 34 17.26 -14.25 -48.99
N VAL A 35 17.05 -14.52 -50.26
CA VAL A 35 16.53 -15.79 -50.78
C VAL A 35 17.69 -16.79 -50.75
N GLN A 36 17.60 -17.82 -49.90
CA GLN A 36 18.31 -19.07 -50.12
C GLN A 36 17.30 -20.12 -50.59
N HIS A 37 17.54 -20.60 -51.81
CA HIS A 37 16.84 -21.67 -52.50
C HIS A 37 17.07 -23.05 -51.84
N PRO A 38 16.24 -24.05 -52.18
CA PRO A 38 16.15 -25.35 -51.51
C PRO A 38 17.21 -26.36 -52.02
N ARG A 39 17.73 -27.20 -51.12
CA ARG A 39 18.41 -28.48 -51.42
C ARG A 39 17.89 -29.50 -50.41
N VAL A 40 16.95 -30.37 -50.79
CA VAL A 40 17.09 -31.67 -51.48
C VAL A 40 17.87 -32.71 -50.66
N ASN A 41 17.06 -33.65 -50.14
CA ASN A 41 17.27 -35.09 -49.92
C ASN A 41 18.51 -35.61 -49.19
N GLY A 42 18.24 -36.41 -48.15
CA GLY A 42 18.73 -37.79 -48.16
C GLY A 42 19.04 -38.40 -46.80
N ALA A 43 18.35 -39.53 -46.54
CA ALA A 43 18.77 -40.69 -45.75
C ALA A 43 18.63 -40.62 -44.21
N ILE A 44 17.62 -41.30 -43.61
CA ILE A 44 17.59 -42.74 -43.17
C ILE A 44 18.18 -42.86 -41.75
N SER A 45 17.63 -43.50 -40.71
CA SER A 45 16.40 -44.28 -40.47
C SER A 45 16.45 -44.86 -39.03
N HIS A 46 15.32 -45.43 -38.56
CA HIS A 46 15.16 -46.46 -37.50
C HIS A 46 15.19 -45.98 -36.03
N THR A 47 14.28 -46.36 -35.11
CA THR A 47 13.29 -47.45 -35.08
C THR A 47 12.28 -47.22 -33.94
N GLN A 48 11.00 -47.56 -34.20
CA GLN A 48 9.99 -48.23 -33.34
C GLN A 48 9.71 -47.76 -31.90
N THR A 49 8.44 -47.38 -31.65
CA THR A 49 7.59 -48.01 -30.62
C THR A 49 6.09 -47.79 -30.91
N GLN A 50 5.27 -48.68 -30.35
CA GLN A 50 3.90 -49.11 -30.67
C GLN A 50 2.75 -48.11 -30.39
N PRO A 51 1.51 -48.41 -30.86
CA PRO A 51 0.40 -47.44 -30.87
C PRO A 51 -0.18 -47.24 -29.48
N ILE A 52 -0.42 -45.99 -29.12
CA ILE A 52 -1.22 -45.59 -27.95
C ILE A 52 -2.43 -44.86 -28.51
N GLU A 53 -3.61 -45.33 -28.13
CA GLU A 53 -4.92 -44.75 -28.48
C GLU A 53 -4.95 -43.25 -28.15
N ASP A 54 -5.38 -42.46 -29.13
CA ASP A 54 -5.56 -41.00 -29.06
C ASP A 54 -6.76 -40.66 -28.14
N PRO A 55 -6.58 -39.89 -27.04
CA PRO A 55 -7.68 -39.26 -26.33
C PRO A 55 -8.07 -37.89 -26.93
N GLY A 56 -7.52 -37.52 -28.10
CA GLY A 56 -7.57 -36.16 -28.65
C GLY A 56 -8.85 -35.72 -29.39
N ASN A 57 -9.78 -36.63 -29.72
CA ASN A 57 -10.95 -36.26 -30.54
C ASN A 57 -12.06 -35.54 -29.75
N GLY A 58 -12.20 -35.78 -28.44
CA GLY A 58 -13.29 -35.19 -27.64
C GLY A 58 -13.11 -33.70 -27.33
N GLU A 59 -11.87 -33.23 -27.14
CA GLU A 59 -11.59 -31.83 -26.78
C GLU A 59 -11.75 -30.87 -27.98
N ALA A 60 -11.51 -31.35 -29.20
CA ALA A 60 -11.67 -30.57 -30.43
C ALA A 60 -13.15 -30.33 -30.78
N GLU A 61 -14.00 -31.35 -30.61
CA GLU A 61 -15.45 -31.24 -30.81
C GLU A 61 -16.10 -30.32 -29.76
N GLU A 62 -15.72 -30.42 -28.48
CA GLU A 62 -16.19 -29.49 -27.43
C GLU A 62 -15.79 -28.04 -27.75
N TYR A 63 -14.59 -27.84 -28.31
CA TYR A 63 -14.11 -26.53 -28.69
C TYR A 63 -14.94 -25.90 -29.82
N ASP A 64 -15.23 -26.64 -30.88
CA ASP A 64 -16.04 -26.13 -31.99
C ASP A 64 -17.49 -25.85 -31.58
N GLU A 65 -18.11 -26.70 -30.76
CA GLU A 65 -19.44 -26.42 -30.20
C GLU A 65 -19.49 -25.13 -29.36
N THR A 66 -18.47 -24.90 -28.52
CA THR A 66 -18.43 -23.67 -27.71
C THR A 66 -18.25 -22.41 -28.56
N ARG A 67 -17.52 -22.53 -29.67
CA ARG A 67 -17.33 -21.44 -30.63
C ARG A 67 -18.62 -21.10 -31.37
N GLU A 68 -19.39 -22.10 -31.80
CA GLU A 68 -20.70 -21.90 -32.41
C GLU A 68 -21.69 -21.24 -31.44
N LYS A 69 -21.75 -21.72 -30.19
CA LYS A 69 -22.60 -21.12 -29.16
C LYS A 69 -22.20 -19.67 -28.87
N LEU A 70 -20.91 -19.36 -28.82
CA LEU A 70 -20.42 -17.99 -28.65
C LEU A 70 -20.77 -17.09 -29.85
N GLN A 71 -20.72 -17.62 -31.07
CA GLN A 71 -21.18 -16.91 -32.27
C GLN A 71 -22.69 -16.60 -32.18
N MET A 72 -23.51 -17.54 -31.72
CA MET A 72 -24.94 -17.31 -31.50
C MET A 72 -25.21 -16.27 -30.40
N ILE A 73 -24.38 -16.21 -29.35
CA ILE A 73 -24.43 -15.13 -28.35
C ILE A 73 -24.13 -13.76 -28.99
N ARG A 74 -23.15 -13.67 -29.90
CA ARG A 74 -22.85 -12.43 -30.65
C ARG A 74 -24.04 -11.99 -31.51
N VAL A 75 -24.63 -12.90 -32.28
CA VAL A 75 -25.81 -12.63 -33.10
C VAL A 75 -26.98 -12.15 -32.21
N LYS A 76 -27.24 -12.86 -31.10
CA LYS A 76 -28.28 -12.48 -30.12
C LYS A 76 -28.06 -11.05 -29.59
N PHE A 77 -26.84 -10.70 -29.20
CA PHE A 77 -26.52 -9.36 -28.70
C PHE A 77 -26.67 -8.27 -29.76
N LEU A 78 -26.25 -8.53 -31.00
CA LEU A 78 -26.41 -7.58 -32.12
C LEU A 78 -27.88 -7.34 -32.45
N ARG A 79 -28.72 -8.38 -32.43
CA ARG A 79 -30.18 -8.24 -32.57
C ARG A 79 -30.79 -7.40 -31.44
N LEU A 80 -30.37 -7.60 -30.19
CA LEU A 80 -30.80 -6.78 -29.05
C LEU A 80 -30.40 -5.31 -29.22
N ALA A 81 -29.16 -5.04 -29.65
CA ALA A 81 -28.69 -3.69 -29.93
C ALA A 81 -29.49 -3.02 -31.05
N HIS A 82 -29.76 -3.75 -32.14
CA HIS A 82 -30.57 -3.26 -33.27
C HIS A 82 -31.99 -2.87 -32.83
N ARG A 83 -32.67 -3.72 -32.04
CA ARG A 83 -34.02 -3.42 -31.51
C ARG A 83 -34.05 -2.23 -30.56
N LEU A 84 -32.93 -1.91 -29.90
CA LEU A 84 -32.77 -0.70 -29.08
C LEU A 84 -32.36 0.54 -29.90
N GLY A 85 -32.29 0.44 -31.23
CA GLY A 85 -31.85 1.52 -32.11
C GLY A 85 -30.37 1.87 -31.97
N GLN A 86 -29.54 0.92 -31.55
CA GLN A 86 -28.10 1.09 -31.35
C GLN A 86 -27.31 0.50 -32.51
N THR A 87 -26.24 1.17 -32.90
CA THR A 87 -25.33 0.70 -33.95
C THR A 87 -24.18 -0.10 -33.34
N PRO A 88 -23.50 -0.97 -34.13
CA PRO A 88 -22.30 -1.67 -33.69
C PRO A 88 -21.15 -0.73 -33.26
N HIS A 89 -21.17 0.52 -33.73
CA HIS A 89 -20.20 1.56 -33.37
C HIS A 89 -20.48 2.22 -32.01
N ASN A 90 -21.60 1.90 -31.35
CA ASN A 90 -21.83 2.34 -29.99
C ASN A 90 -20.73 1.79 -29.06
N VAL A 91 -20.18 2.63 -28.18
CA VAL A 91 -19.06 2.28 -27.29
C VAL A 91 -19.36 1.03 -26.45
N VAL A 92 -20.57 0.89 -25.92
CA VAL A 92 -20.96 -0.27 -25.10
C VAL A 92 -21.03 -1.53 -25.96
N VAL A 93 -21.61 -1.44 -27.16
CA VAL A 93 -21.72 -2.58 -28.08
C VAL A 93 -20.33 -3.06 -28.51
N ALA A 94 -19.47 -2.14 -28.93
CA ALA A 94 -18.09 -2.43 -29.30
C ALA A 94 -17.30 -3.07 -28.15
N GLN A 95 -17.42 -2.56 -26.93
CA GLN A 95 -16.75 -3.11 -25.75
C GLN A 95 -17.20 -4.54 -25.42
N VAL A 96 -18.50 -4.83 -25.49
CA VAL A 96 -19.03 -6.18 -25.25
C VAL A 96 -18.53 -7.15 -26.31
N LEU A 97 -18.62 -6.78 -27.59
CA LEU A 97 -18.14 -7.60 -28.69
C LEU A 97 -16.64 -7.87 -28.59
N TYR A 98 -15.85 -6.86 -28.22
CA TYR A 98 -14.42 -7.00 -27.97
C TYR A 98 -14.13 -8.00 -26.83
N ARG A 99 -14.86 -7.92 -25.71
CA ARG A 99 -14.73 -8.88 -24.60
C ARG A 99 -15.09 -10.29 -25.01
N LEU A 100 -16.17 -10.47 -25.78
CA LEU A 100 -16.55 -11.77 -26.34
C LEU A 100 -15.47 -12.28 -27.31
N GLY A 101 -14.77 -11.40 -28.03
CA GLY A 101 -13.62 -11.74 -28.88
C GLY A 101 -12.41 -12.21 -28.08
N LEU A 102 -12.03 -11.47 -27.03
CA LEU A 102 -10.92 -11.85 -26.14
C LEU A 102 -11.18 -13.19 -25.44
N ALA A 103 -12.41 -13.42 -25.01
CA ALA A 103 -12.78 -14.64 -24.29
C ALA A 103 -12.65 -15.90 -25.19
N GLU A 104 -12.87 -15.76 -26.50
CA GLU A 104 -12.59 -16.80 -27.50
C GLU A 104 -11.07 -17.10 -27.60
N GLN A 105 -10.22 -16.07 -27.55
CA GLN A 105 -8.77 -16.24 -27.65
C GLN A 105 -8.15 -16.94 -26.45
N LEU A 106 -8.65 -16.71 -25.24
CA LEU A 106 -8.10 -17.32 -24.02
C LEU A 106 -8.29 -18.84 -23.97
N ARG A 107 -9.27 -19.40 -24.69
CA ARG A 107 -9.49 -20.84 -24.81
C ARG A 107 -8.75 -21.46 -26.01
N GLY A 108 -8.47 -20.67 -27.04
CA GLY A 108 -7.74 -21.09 -28.24
C GLY A 108 -6.24 -21.17 -28.00
N ARG A 109 -5.70 -22.38 -27.79
CA ARG A 109 -4.27 -22.60 -27.46
C ARG A 109 -3.27 -22.34 -28.60
N ASN A 110 -3.71 -21.74 -29.72
CA ASN A 110 -2.84 -21.38 -30.85
C ASN A 110 -2.95 -19.88 -31.14
N GLY A 111 -1.82 -19.18 -31.03
CA GLY A 111 -1.65 -17.74 -31.31
C GLY A 111 -1.78 -17.34 -32.78
N GLY A 112 -2.86 -17.77 -33.44
CA GLY A 112 -3.26 -17.29 -34.77
C GLY A 112 -3.86 -15.89 -34.69
N ARG A 113 -3.44 -15.01 -35.62
CA ARG A 113 -3.94 -13.63 -35.74
C ARG A 113 -5.46 -13.58 -35.81
N VAL A 114 -6.03 -12.63 -35.07
CA VAL A 114 -7.45 -12.29 -34.95
C VAL A 114 -8.24 -12.51 -36.24
N GLY A 115 -9.28 -13.35 -36.15
CA GLY A 115 -10.36 -13.37 -37.12
C GLY A 115 -11.18 -12.08 -37.02
N ALA A 116 -10.80 -11.07 -37.80
CA ALA A 116 -11.73 -10.05 -38.29
C ALA A 116 -12.97 -10.69 -38.96
N PHE A 117 -12.88 -11.97 -39.34
CA PHE A 117 -13.91 -12.78 -39.99
C PHE A 117 -15.14 -13.18 -39.15
N SER A 118 -15.19 -12.99 -37.82
CA SER A 118 -16.35 -13.43 -37.00
C SER A 118 -17.40 -12.35 -36.72
N PHE A 119 -17.01 -11.07 -36.72
CA PHE A 119 -17.93 -9.95 -36.47
C PHE A 119 -18.86 -9.71 -37.66
N ASP A 120 -18.31 -9.60 -38.87
CA ASP A 120 -19.09 -9.33 -40.09
C ASP A 120 -20.13 -10.43 -40.35
N ARG A 121 -19.77 -11.69 -40.08
CA ARG A 121 -20.69 -12.83 -40.18
C ARG A 121 -21.83 -12.75 -39.16
N ALA A 122 -21.53 -12.40 -37.91
CA ALA A 122 -22.56 -12.25 -36.87
C ALA A 122 -23.48 -11.04 -37.12
N SER A 123 -22.93 -9.93 -37.64
CA SER A 123 -23.70 -8.74 -38.01
C SER A 123 -24.64 -9.02 -39.18
N ALA A 124 -24.13 -9.62 -40.27
CA ALA A 124 -24.94 -9.98 -41.43
C ALA A 124 -26.07 -10.96 -41.05
N MET A 125 -25.78 -11.95 -40.20
CA MET A 125 -26.78 -12.90 -39.72
C MET A 125 -27.84 -12.22 -38.83
N ALA A 126 -27.44 -11.29 -37.96
CA ALA A 126 -28.37 -10.52 -37.13
C ALA A 126 -29.30 -9.64 -37.99
N GLU A 127 -28.77 -8.98 -39.01
CA GLU A 127 -29.55 -8.16 -39.96
C GLU A 127 -30.53 -9.01 -40.78
N GLN A 128 -30.08 -10.17 -41.29
CA GLN A 128 -30.94 -11.11 -42.02
C GLN A 128 -32.09 -11.61 -41.15
N LEU A 129 -31.83 -11.97 -39.88
CA LEU A 129 -32.86 -12.46 -38.96
C LEU A 129 -33.86 -11.37 -38.55
N GLU A 130 -33.44 -10.11 -38.45
CA GLU A 130 -34.38 -9.00 -38.20
C GLU A 130 -35.15 -8.61 -39.48
N ALA A 131 -34.55 -8.76 -40.66
CA ALA A 131 -35.20 -8.52 -41.96
C ALA A 131 -36.20 -9.62 -42.35
N ALA A 132 -35.96 -10.87 -41.96
CA ALA A 132 -36.83 -12.02 -42.21
C ALA A 132 -38.17 -11.97 -41.44
N GLY A 133 -38.34 -11.00 -40.53
CA GLY A 133 -39.53 -10.84 -39.69
C GLY A 133 -39.30 -11.37 -38.27
N GLN A 134 -39.97 -10.74 -37.29
CA GLN A 134 -39.73 -10.89 -35.84
C GLN A 134 -39.87 -12.34 -35.33
N GLU A 135 -38.86 -13.17 -35.51
CA GLU A 135 -38.71 -14.34 -34.64
C GLU A 135 -38.58 -13.85 -33.19
N PRO A 136 -39.32 -14.46 -32.24
CA PRO A 136 -39.17 -14.14 -30.84
C PRO A 136 -37.72 -14.41 -30.43
N LEU A 137 -37.03 -13.38 -29.96
CA LEU A 137 -35.70 -13.55 -29.37
C LEU A 137 -35.88 -14.38 -28.10
N ASP A 138 -35.22 -15.54 -28.03
CA ASP A 138 -35.09 -16.31 -26.80
C ASP A 138 -34.13 -15.60 -25.84
N PHE A 139 -34.63 -14.48 -25.30
CA PHE A 139 -33.97 -13.63 -24.33
C PHE A 139 -35.03 -13.00 -23.44
N SER A 140 -34.89 -13.19 -22.13
CA SER A 140 -35.71 -12.51 -21.12
C SER A 140 -34.81 -12.02 -20.01
N CYS A 141 -35.00 -10.79 -19.53
CA CYS A 141 -34.13 -10.18 -18.51
C CYS A 141 -34.93 -9.85 -17.25
N THR A 142 -34.45 -10.34 -16.11
CA THR A 142 -34.99 -10.05 -14.77
C THR A 142 -34.14 -9.00 -14.08
N ILE A 143 -34.74 -7.85 -13.80
CA ILE A 143 -34.09 -6.69 -13.20
C ILE A 143 -34.63 -6.51 -11.78
N MET A 144 -33.76 -6.43 -10.77
CA MET A 144 -34.15 -6.02 -9.41
C MET A 144 -33.77 -4.57 -9.16
N VAL A 145 -34.69 -3.78 -8.62
CA VAL A 145 -34.46 -2.37 -8.31
C VAL A 145 -34.23 -2.22 -6.81
N LEU A 146 -33.12 -1.62 -6.40
CA LEU A 146 -32.78 -1.29 -5.01
C LEU A 146 -32.47 0.20 -4.88
N GLY A 147 -32.61 0.75 -3.66
CA GLY A 147 -32.27 2.15 -3.39
C GLY A 147 -33.12 2.77 -2.29
N LYS A 148 -32.70 3.96 -1.85
CA LYS A 148 -33.38 4.72 -0.78
C LYS A 148 -34.84 5.05 -1.13
N THR A 149 -35.65 5.37 -0.13
CA THR A 149 -37.00 5.90 -0.35
C THR A 149 -36.92 7.24 -1.09
N GLY A 150 -37.84 7.49 -2.03
CA GLY A 150 -37.92 8.76 -2.75
C GLY A 150 -36.92 8.97 -3.90
N VAL A 151 -36.06 8.00 -4.22
CA VAL A 151 -35.11 8.08 -5.36
C VAL A 151 -35.73 7.75 -6.73
N GLY A 152 -37.06 7.58 -6.82
CA GLY A 152 -37.72 7.35 -8.10
C GLY A 152 -37.72 5.89 -8.62
N LYS A 153 -37.54 4.87 -7.78
CA LYS A 153 -37.62 3.44 -8.16
C LYS A 153 -38.85 3.09 -9.02
N SER A 154 -40.05 3.22 -8.47
CA SER A 154 -41.28 2.86 -9.17
C SER A 154 -41.55 3.76 -10.40
N ALA A 155 -41.11 5.02 -10.36
CA ALA A 155 -41.18 5.94 -11.51
C ALA A 155 -40.27 5.51 -12.68
N THR A 156 -39.08 5.00 -12.37
CA THR A 156 -38.17 4.42 -13.36
C THR A 156 -38.78 3.16 -13.97
N ILE A 157 -39.46 2.31 -13.17
CA ILE A 157 -40.12 1.11 -13.70
C ILE A 157 -41.24 1.48 -14.67
N ASN A 158 -42.09 2.44 -14.30
CA ASN A 158 -43.14 2.95 -15.21
C ASN A 158 -42.54 3.48 -16.52
N SER A 159 -41.43 4.21 -16.43
CA SER A 159 -40.73 4.76 -17.61
C SER A 159 -40.06 3.68 -18.47
N ILE A 160 -39.64 2.55 -17.88
CA ILE A 160 -39.11 1.39 -18.64
C ILE A 160 -40.23 0.75 -19.49
N PHE A 161 -41.44 0.64 -18.95
CA PHE A 161 -42.58 0.04 -19.66
C PHE A 161 -43.40 1.02 -20.52
N ASP A 162 -43.15 2.33 -20.40
CA ASP A 162 -44.01 3.40 -20.96
C ASP A 162 -45.48 3.30 -20.49
N GLU A 163 -45.70 2.69 -19.31
CA GLU A 163 -47.02 2.43 -18.73
C GLU A 163 -46.98 2.66 -17.23
N VAL A 164 -48.10 3.13 -16.65
CA VAL A 164 -48.23 3.30 -15.19
C VAL A 164 -48.51 1.93 -14.56
N LYS A 165 -47.45 1.19 -14.20
CA LYS A 165 -47.53 -0.11 -13.52
C LYS A 165 -47.67 0.02 -12.01
N PHE A 166 -47.03 1.04 -11.43
CA PHE A 166 -47.03 1.33 -10.00
C PHE A 166 -47.50 2.76 -9.74
N GLY A 167 -48.32 2.95 -8.70
CA GLY A 167 -48.66 4.29 -8.22
C GLY A 167 -47.45 4.96 -7.58
N THR A 168 -47.16 6.20 -7.98
CA THR A 168 -46.05 7.01 -7.45
C THR A 168 -46.59 8.20 -6.68
N ASP A 169 -46.08 8.42 -5.46
CA ASP A 169 -46.44 9.54 -4.59
C ASP A 169 -45.16 10.24 -4.10
N ALA A 170 -45.21 11.57 -3.97
CA ALA A 170 -44.06 12.38 -3.56
C ALA A 170 -43.86 12.43 -2.03
N PHE A 171 -44.92 12.21 -1.25
CA PHE A 171 -44.95 12.37 0.21
C PHE A 171 -45.20 11.06 0.96
N GLN A 172 -45.88 10.10 0.32
CA GLN A 172 -46.18 8.80 0.92
C GLN A 172 -45.28 7.68 0.39
N MET A 173 -44.97 6.71 1.27
CA MET A 173 -44.28 5.49 0.86
C MET A 173 -45.20 4.64 -0.02
N GLY A 174 -44.96 4.66 -1.34
CA GLY A 174 -45.73 3.89 -2.31
C GLY A 174 -45.56 2.37 -2.15
N THR A 175 -44.33 1.85 -2.28
CA THR A 175 -44.07 0.40 -2.27
C THR A 175 -43.82 -0.13 -0.86
N LYS A 176 -44.77 -0.90 -0.31
CA LYS A 176 -44.68 -1.52 1.04
C LYS A 176 -44.27 -3.00 1.03
N LYS A 177 -44.40 -3.69 -0.10
CA LYS A 177 -44.06 -5.11 -0.28
C LYS A 177 -43.31 -5.29 -1.61
N VAL A 178 -42.46 -6.31 -1.66
CA VAL A 178 -41.75 -6.70 -2.89
C VAL A 178 -42.76 -7.21 -3.91
N GLN A 179 -42.72 -6.67 -5.12
CA GLN A 179 -43.65 -6.97 -6.21
C GLN A 179 -42.87 -7.03 -7.51
N ASP A 180 -43.33 -7.84 -8.47
CA ASP A 180 -42.74 -7.90 -9.80
C ASP A 180 -43.78 -7.61 -10.88
N VAL A 181 -43.29 -7.03 -11.97
CA VAL A 181 -44.06 -6.78 -13.18
C VAL A 181 -43.34 -7.41 -14.37
N VAL A 182 -44.10 -8.00 -15.28
CA VAL A 182 -43.59 -8.57 -16.52
C VAL A 182 -44.22 -7.81 -17.68
N GLY A 183 -43.40 -7.44 -18.65
CA GLY A 183 -43.87 -6.79 -19.88
C GLY A 183 -42.86 -6.94 -21.01
N THR A 184 -43.19 -6.38 -22.17
CA THR A 184 -42.36 -6.46 -23.37
C THR A 184 -41.89 -5.06 -23.76
N VAL A 185 -40.58 -4.84 -23.88
CA VAL A 185 -40.00 -3.56 -24.31
C VAL A 185 -39.25 -3.79 -25.61
N GLN A 186 -39.65 -3.13 -26.70
CA GLN A 186 -39.06 -3.32 -28.04
C GLN A 186 -39.01 -4.80 -28.47
N GLY A 187 -40.08 -5.56 -28.18
CA GLY A 187 -40.17 -6.99 -28.51
C GLY A 187 -39.32 -7.91 -27.61
N ILE A 188 -38.78 -7.41 -26.49
CA ILE A 188 -37.95 -8.15 -25.54
C ILE A 188 -38.70 -8.31 -24.21
N LYS A 189 -38.76 -9.54 -23.67
CA LYS A 189 -39.44 -9.82 -22.40
C LYS A 189 -38.59 -9.32 -21.22
N VAL A 190 -39.13 -8.40 -20.43
CA VAL A 190 -38.47 -7.83 -19.24
C VAL A 190 -39.34 -8.06 -18.02
N ARG A 191 -38.74 -8.61 -16.97
CA ARG A 191 -39.32 -8.71 -15.63
C ARG A 191 -38.61 -7.73 -14.71
N VAL A 192 -39.35 -6.89 -14.00
CA VAL A 192 -38.77 -5.95 -13.04
C VAL A 192 -39.33 -6.20 -11.65
N ILE A 193 -38.45 -6.44 -10.69
CA ILE A 193 -38.76 -6.62 -9.27
C ILE A 193 -38.62 -5.25 -8.58
N ASP A 194 -39.75 -4.66 -8.19
CA ASP A 194 -39.79 -3.47 -7.35
C ASP A 194 -39.61 -3.85 -5.88
N THR A 195 -38.82 -3.06 -5.17
CA THR A 195 -38.52 -3.29 -3.75
C THR A 195 -38.94 -2.07 -2.91
N PRO A 196 -39.38 -2.29 -1.64
CA PRO A 196 -39.63 -1.19 -0.72
C PRO A 196 -38.39 -0.30 -0.56
N GLY A 197 -38.61 1.00 -0.41
CA GLY A 197 -37.52 1.94 -0.22
C GLY A 197 -36.80 1.75 1.11
N LEU A 198 -35.47 1.90 1.06
CA LEU A 198 -34.62 1.83 2.24
C LEU A 198 -34.53 3.20 2.91
N LEU A 199 -34.51 3.21 4.22
CA LEU A 199 -34.46 4.43 5.01
C LEU A 199 -32.99 4.84 5.27
N PRO A 200 -32.65 6.15 5.18
CA PRO A 200 -31.27 6.60 5.25
C PRO A 200 -30.71 6.69 6.68
N SER A 201 -31.57 6.74 7.71
CA SER A 201 -31.11 6.92 9.10
C SER A 201 -30.53 5.63 9.68
N TRP A 202 -29.48 5.76 10.49
CA TRP A 202 -28.92 4.65 11.26
C TRP A 202 -29.97 4.01 12.19
N SER A 203 -30.89 4.82 12.76
CA SER A 203 -31.96 4.32 13.63
C SER A 203 -32.84 3.28 12.94
N ASP A 204 -32.92 3.31 11.61
CA ASP A 204 -33.84 2.53 10.80
C ASP A 204 -33.22 1.22 10.30
N GLN A 205 -31.98 0.93 10.71
CA GLN A 205 -31.20 -0.23 10.30
C GLN A 205 -31.97 -1.55 10.46
N ARG A 206 -32.61 -1.76 11.62
CA ARG A 206 -33.42 -2.98 11.87
C ARG A 206 -34.60 -3.12 10.92
N GLN A 207 -35.19 -2.00 10.49
CA GLN A 207 -36.27 -2.02 9.52
C GLN A 207 -35.74 -2.32 8.11
N ASN A 208 -34.62 -1.72 7.73
CA ASN A 208 -33.93 -2.01 6.48
C ASN A 208 -33.54 -3.49 6.39
N GLU A 209 -33.00 -4.09 7.45
CA GLU A 209 -32.68 -5.53 7.50
C GLU A 209 -33.92 -6.39 7.26
N LYS A 210 -35.07 -6.07 7.89
CA LYS A 210 -36.34 -6.78 7.65
C LYS A 210 -36.79 -6.69 6.19
N ILE A 211 -36.69 -5.51 5.58
CA ILE A 211 -37.02 -5.29 4.17
C ILE A 211 -36.10 -6.12 3.28
N LEU A 212 -34.78 -6.02 3.48
CA LEU A 212 -33.78 -6.72 2.69
C LEU A 212 -33.88 -8.25 2.84
N HIS A 213 -34.19 -8.77 4.03
CA HIS A 213 -34.48 -10.20 4.21
C HIS A 213 -35.78 -10.66 3.51
N SER A 214 -36.80 -9.79 3.42
CA SER A 214 -37.99 -10.05 2.60
C SER A 214 -37.63 -10.12 1.12
N VAL A 215 -36.82 -9.19 0.62
CA VAL A 215 -36.32 -9.20 -0.76
C VAL A 215 -35.49 -10.46 -1.02
N LYS A 216 -34.57 -10.82 -0.13
CA LYS A 216 -33.75 -12.04 -0.23
C LYS A 216 -34.60 -13.31 -0.31
N ARG A 217 -35.69 -13.39 0.47
CA ARG A 217 -36.65 -14.51 0.39
C ARG A 217 -37.39 -14.55 -0.96
N PHE A 218 -37.77 -13.40 -1.49
CA PHE A 218 -38.46 -13.31 -2.77
C PHE A 218 -37.58 -13.77 -3.94
N ILE A 219 -36.33 -13.29 -4.00
CA ILE A 219 -35.40 -13.63 -5.08
C ILE A 219 -34.83 -15.06 -4.99
N LYS A 220 -35.03 -15.78 -3.87
CA LYS A 220 -34.58 -17.17 -3.73
C LYS A 220 -35.22 -18.10 -4.79
N LYS A 221 -36.46 -17.82 -5.18
CA LYS A 221 -37.17 -18.58 -6.22
C LYS A 221 -36.86 -18.07 -7.63
N THR A 222 -36.67 -16.76 -7.77
CA THR A 222 -36.42 -16.10 -9.05
C THR A 222 -35.27 -15.10 -8.90
N PRO A 223 -34.01 -15.54 -9.09
CA PRO A 223 -32.86 -14.66 -8.95
C PRO A 223 -32.87 -13.59 -10.06
N PRO A 224 -32.47 -12.34 -9.74
CA PRO A 224 -32.34 -11.31 -10.76
C PRO A 224 -31.09 -11.53 -11.61
N ASP A 225 -31.18 -11.24 -12.91
CA ASP A 225 -30.02 -11.17 -13.80
C ASP A 225 -29.20 -9.90 -13.52
N ILE A 226 -29.89 -8.78 -13.27
CA ILE A 226 -29.30 -7.43 -13.11
C ILE A 226 -29.86 -6.76 -11.86
N VAL A 227 -29.02 -6.00 -11.17
CA VAL A 227 -29.43 -5.14 -10.05
C VAL A 227 -29.29 -3.68 -10.48
N LEU A 228 -30.37 -2.90 -10.38
CA LEU A 228 -30.29 -1.45 -10.52
C LEU A 228 -30.27 -0.84 -9.13
N TYR A 229 -29.14 -0.26 -8.74
CA TYR A 229 -29.05 0.54 -7.52
C TYR A 229 -29.35 2.00 -7.87
N LEU A 230 -30.51 2.49 -7.46
CA LEU A 230 -30.96 3.84 -7.76
C LEU A 230 -30.54 4.81 -6.66
N ASP A 231 -30.07 5.95 -7.12
CA ASP A 231 -29.80 7.11 -6.31
C ASP A 231 -30.14 8.39 -7.08
N ARG A 232 -30.14 9.53 -6.42
CA ARG A 232 -30.47 10.83 -7.03
C ARG A 232 -29.22 11.57 -7.48
N LEU A 233 -29.26 12.15 -8.68
CA LEU A 233 -28.20 13.01 -9.20
C LEU A 233 -28.12 14.33 -8.43
N ASP A 234 -29.27 14.92 -8.09
CA ASP A 234 -29.45 16.22 -7.43
C ASP A 234 -29.22 16.23 -5.92
N MET A 235 -28.67 15.15 -5.35
CA MET A 235 -28.28 15.12 -3.95
C MET A 235 -26.87 15.65 -3.74
N GLN A 236 -26.75 16.69 -2.92
CA GLN A 236 -25.49 17.38 -2.64
C GLN A 236 -24.67 16.77 -1.47
N ASN A 237 -25.14 15.70 -0.84
CA ASN A 237 -24.41 15.06 0.25
C ASN A 237 -23.10 14.43 -0.27
N ARG A 238 -21.98 14.97 0.21
CA ARG A 238 -20.62 14.45 0.00
C ARG A 238 -20.19 13.44 1.07
N ASP A 239 -21.01 13.29 2.12
CA ASP A 239 -20.69 12.45 3.25
C ASP A 239 -20.94 10.98 2.96
N PHE A 240 -20.18 10.11 3.62
CA PHE A 240 -20.35 8.65 3.63
C PHE A 240 -21.62 8.21 4.38
N SER A 241 -22.66 9.04 4.46
CA SER A 241 -23.92 8.76 5.16
C SER A 241 -24.62 7.51 4.63
N ASP A 242 -24.40 7.17 3.35
CA ASP A 242 -24.98 5.99 2.71
C ASP A 242 -24.21 4.70 3.00
N MET A 243 -23.02 4.78 3.61
CA MET A 243 -22.16 3.62 3.86
C MET A 243 -22.78 2.54 4.76
N PRO A 244 -23.43 2.87 5.90
CA PRO A 244 -24.10 1.87 6.73
C PRO A 244 -25.15 1.09 5.94
N LEU A 245 -25.95 1.80 5.14
CA LEU A 245 -26.98 1.17 4.31
C LEU A 245 -26.38 0.22 3.27
N LEU A 246 -25.37 0.68 2.54
CA LEU A 246 -24.68 -0.13 1.53
C LEU A 246 -24.02 -1.38 2.14
N ARG A 247 -23.42 -1.27 3.34
CA ARG A 247 -22.89 -2.42 4.08
C ARG A 247 -23.99 -3.42 4.39
N THR A 248 -25.14 -2.96 4.86
CA THR A 248 -26.30 -3.82 5.14
C THR A 248 -26.75 -4.63 3.91
N ILE A 249 -26.78 -3.97 2.74
CA ILE A 249 -27.09 -4.63 1.47
C ILE A 249 -26.05 -5.71 1.17
N THR A 250 -24.75 -5.38 1.29
CA THR A 250 -23.66 -6.34 1.11
C THR A 250 -23.75 -7.51 2.10
N ASP A 251 -24.01 -7.25 3.38
CA ASP A 251 -24.06 -8.27 4.43
C ASP A 251 -25.22 -9.26 4.20
N ILE A 252 -26.37 -8.76 3.74
CA ILE A 252 -27.55 -9.60 3.50
C ILE A 252 -27.46 -10.37 2.19
N PHE A 253 -27.08 -9.74 1.07
CA PHE A 253 -27.06 -10.43 -0.24
C PHE A 253 -25.71 -11.05 -0.60
N GLY A 254 -24.64 -10.66 0.09
CA GLY A 254 -23.25 -10.98 -0.25
C GLY A 254 -22.63 -9.96 -1.22
N PRO A 255 -21.29 -9.82 -1.26
CA PRO A 255 -20.59 -8.91 -2.18
C PRO A 255 -20.89 -9.14 -3.66
N SER A 256 -21.27 -10.37 -4.02
CA SER A 256 -21.60 -10.76 -5.39
C SER A 256 -22.80 -10.02 -5.98
N ILE A 257 -23.67 -9.46 -5.13
CA ILE A 257 -24.82 -8.65 -5.60
C ILE A 257 -24.37 -7.46 -6.44
N TRP A 258 -23.15 -6.98 -6.20
CA TRP A 258 -22.61 -5.81 -6.88
C TRP A 258 -21.94 -6.13 -8.23
N PHE A 259 -21.65 -7.39 -8.58
CA PHE A 259 -20.98 -7.69 -9.86
C PHE A 259 -21.85 -7.43 -11.09
N ASN A 260 -23.16 -7.68 -10.97
CA ASN A 260 -24.15 -7.39 -12.01
C ASN A 260 -25.01 -6.16 -11.65
N ALA A 261 -24.45 -5.24 -10.85
CA ALA A 261 -25.13 -4.02 -10.46
C ALA A 261 -24.79 -2.83 -11.36
N ILE A 262 -25.81 -2.06 -11.74
CA ILE A 262 -25.72 -0.80 -12.46
C ILE A 262 -26.17 0.31 -11.50
N VAL A 263 -25.35 1.36 -11.37
CA VAL A 263 -25.72 2.55 -10.61
C VAL A 263 -26.60 3.41 -11.50
N VAL A 264 -27.80 3.74 -11.03
CA VAL A 264 -28.77 4.53 -11.78
C VAL A 264 -29.00 5.85 -11.06
N LEU A 265 -28.63 6.97 -11.70
CA LEU A 265 -28.84 8.31 -11.13
C LEU A 265 -30.09 8.94 -11.74
N THR A 266 -31.15 9.06 -10.94
CA THR A 266 -32.40 9.73 -11.34
C THR A 266 -32.28 11.25 -11.24
N HIS A 267 -33.28 11.97 -11.75
CA HIS A 267 -33.29 13.44 -11.83
C HIS A 267 -32.14 13.96 -12.69
N ALA A 268 -31.81 13.22 -13.76
CA ALA A 268 -30.69 13.53 -14.63
C ALA A 268 -30.88 14.83 -15.43
N ALA A 269 -32.08 15.41 -15.51
CA ALA A 269 -32.26 16.74 -16.12
C ALA A 269 -32.00 17.91 -15.14
N SER A 270 -31.53 17.63 -13.92
CA SER A 270 -31.25 18.66 -12.93
C SER A 270 -30.12 19.60 -13.35
N ALA A 271 -30.29 20.89 -13.04
CA ALA A 271 -29.25 21.88 -13.25
C ALA A 271 -28.04 21.59 -12.33
N PRO A 272 -26.80 21.70 -12.84
CA PRO A 272 -25.61 21.59 -12.02
C PRO A 272 -25.60 22.66 -10.91
N PRO A 273 -25.07 22.35 -9.71
CA PRO A 273 -24.95 23.34 -8.65
C PRO A 273 -23.90 24.41 -9.00
N ASP A 274 -24.11 25.61 -8.47
CA ASP A 274 -23.15 26.71 -8.56
C ASP A 274 -21.89 26.37 -7.77
N GLY A 275 -20.73 26.59 -8.39
CA GLY A 275 -19.43 26.44 -7.74
C GLY A 275 -19.20 27.51 -6.66
N PRO A 276 -18.15 27.37 -5.83
CA PRO A 276 -17.84 28.33 -4.76
C PRO A 276 -17.61 29.76 -5.27
N ASN A 277 -17.29 29.93 -6.56
CA ASN A 277 -17.11 31.23 -7.21
C ASN A 277 -18.41 31.77 -7.85
N GLY A 278 -19.56 31.13 -7.61
CA GLY A 278 -20.85 31.48 -8.23
C GLY A 278 -21.00 31.06 -9.70
N THR A 279 -20.02 30.36 -10.26
CA THR A 279 -20.07 29.84 -11.64
C THR A 279 -20.66 28.43 -11.65
N ALA A 280 -21.72 28.20 -12.43
CA ALA A 280 -22.32 26.88 -12.59
C ALA A 280 -21.28 25.82 -13.04
N SER A 281 -21.25 24.69 -12.35
CA SER A 281 -20.40 23.56 -12.75
C SER A 281 -20.86 23.01 -14.11
N SER A 282 -19.96 22.44 -14.92
CA SER A 282 -20.40 21.75 -16.14
C SER A 282 -21.24 20.52 -15.77
N TYR A 283 -22.25 20.20 -16.61
CA TYR A 283 -23.12 19.05 -16.38
C TYR A 283 -22.34 17.73 -16.28
N ASP A 284 -21.32 17.55 -17.13
CA ASP A 284 -20.48 16.36 -17.09
C ASP A 284 -19.64 16.26 -15.81
N MET A 285 -19.16 17.39 -15.27
CA MET A 285 -18.44 17.40 -13.99
C MET A 285 -19.38 17.02 -12.84
N PHE A 286 -20.60 17.55 -12.85
CA PHE A 286 -21.62 17.24 -11.85
C PHE A 286 -22.00 15.75 -11.84
N VAL A 287 -22.24 15.18 -13.02
CA VAL A 287 -22.47 13.74 -13.19
C VAL A 287 -21.26 12.93 -12.73
N THR A 288 -20.06 13.30 -13.16
CA THR A 288 -18.82 12.57 -12.83
C THR A 288 -18.58 12.54 -11.32
N GLN A 289 -18.75 13.69 -10.65
CA GLN A 289 -18.57 13.80 -9.22
C GLN A 289 -19.57 12.92 -8.45
N ARG A 290 -20.87 13.02 -8.76
CA ARG A 290 -21.89 12.21 -8.07
C ARG A 290 -21.70 10.71 -8.32
N SER A 291 -21.41 10.34 -9.57
CA SER A 291 -21.12 8.97 -9.97
C SER A 291 -19.95 8.39 -9.17
N HIS A 292 -18.87 9.17 -9.03
CA HIS A 292 -17.67 8.73 -8.32
C HIS A 292 -17.95 8.46 -6.84
N VAL A 293 -18.69 9.36 -6.17
CA VAL A 293 -19.04 9.21 -4.75
C VAL A 293 -19.84 7.92 -4.52
N VAL A 294 -20.88 7.67 -5.32
CA VAL A 294 -21.72 6.47 -5.17
C VAL A 294 -20.92 5.21 -5.49
N GLN A 295 -20.14 5.20 -6.57
CA GLN A 295 -19.28 4.07 -6.92
C GLN A 295 -18.24 3.77 -5.84
N GLN A 296 -17.60 4.79 -5.27
CA GLN A 296 -16.61 4.63 -4.21
C GLN A 296 -17.25 4.07 -2.94
N ALA A 297 -18.44 4.54 -2.57
CA ALA A 297 -19.19 4.01 -1.44
C ALA A 297 -19.53 2.52 -1.63
N ILE A 298 -19.98 2.13 -2.84
CA ILE A 298 -20.25 0.73 -3.17
C ILE A 298 -18.96 -0.11 -3.11
N ARG A 299 -17.84 0.36 -3.65
CA ARG A 299 -16.54 -0.36 -3.56
C ARG A 299 -16.12 -0.62 -2.12
N GLN A 300 -16.23 0.39 -1.27
CA GLN A 300 -15.88 0.27 0.14
C GLN A 300 -16.84 -0.67 0.88
N ALA A 301 -18.14 -0.62 0.58
CA ALA A 301 -19.13 -1.51 1.18
C ALA A 301 -19.03 -2.95 0.68
N ALA A 302 -18.60 -3.18 -0.57
CA ALA A 302 -18.40 -4.50 -1.15
C ALA A 302 -17.07 -5.15 -0.73
N GLY A 303 -16.09 -4.35 -0.27
CA GLY A 303 -14.75 -4.82 0.06
C GLY A 303 -13.85 -5.10 -1.15
N ASP A 304 -14.26 -4.72 -2.36
CA ASP A 304 -13.47 -4.89 -3.59
C ASP A 304 -13.18 -3.53 -4.25
N MET A 305 -11.93 -3.07 -4.16
CA MET A 305 -11.49 -1.81 -4.75
C MET A 305 -11.42 -1.84 -6.29
N ARG A 306 -11.47 -3.02 -6.91
CA ARG A 306 -11.44 -3.20 -8.38
C ARG A 306 -12.83 -3.16 -8.99
N LEU A 307 -13.88 -3.18 -8.17
CA LEU A 307 -15.27 -3.16 -8.62
C LEU A 307 -15.60 -1.83 -9.32
N MET A 308 -16.02 -1.89 -10.58
CA MET A 308 -16.40 -0.72 -11.37
C MET A 308 -17.82 -0.90 -11.90
N ASN A 309 -18.83 -0.47 -11.13
CA ASN A 309 -20.22 -0.51 -11.58
C ASN A 309 -20.47 0.52 -12.69
N PRO A 310 -21.06 0.14 -13.84
CA PRO A 310 -21.47 1.11 -14.85
C PRO A 310 -22.54 2.05 -14.29
N VAL A 311 -22.54 3.29 -14.76
CA VAL A 311 -23.51 4.31 -14.35
C VAL A 311 -24.44 4.62 -15.50
N SER A 312 -25.74 4.72 -15.20
CA SER A 312 -26.79 5.13 -16.14
C SER A 312 -27.57 6.30 -15.56
N LEU A 313 -27.84 7.30 -16.38
CA LEU A 313 -28.61 8.49 -15.99
C LEU A 313 -30.06 8.30 -16.39
N VAL A 314 -31.01 8.73 -15.55
CA VAL A 314 -32.45 8.54 -15.80
C VAL A 314 -33.22 9.83 -15.49
N GLU A 315 -34.12 10.20 -16.41
CA GLU A 315 -35.08 11.27 -16.18
C GLU A 315 -36.52 10.79 -16.36
N ASN A 316 -37.23 10.71 -15.23
CA ASN A 316 -38.58 10.18 -15.14
C ASN A 316 -39.65 11.27 -15.32
N HIS A 317 -39.29 12.54 -15.11
CA HIS A 317 -40.25 13.65 -15.17
C HIS A 317 -40.88 13.76 -16.56
N SER A 318 -42.18 14.06 -16.63
CA SER A 318 -42.93 14.20 -17.87
C SER A 318 -42.41 15.35 -18.76
N ALA A 319 -41.86 16.39 -18.15
CA ALA A 319 -41.21 17.51 -18.83
C ALA A 319 -39.78 17.22 -19.34
N CYS A 320 -39.32 15.96 -19.30
CA CYS A 320 -38.04 15.58 -19.92
C CYS A 320 -38.04 15.95 -21.41
N ARG A 321 -36.96 16.56 -21.89
CA ARG A 321 -36.82 16.94 -23.30
C ARG A 321 -36.92 15.70 -24.18
N THR A 322 -37.61 15.79 -25.31
CA THR A 322 -37.71 14.69 -26.28
C THR A 322 -37.06 15.05 -27.61
N ASN A 323 -36.49 14.05 -28.30
CA ASN A 323 -36.05 14.21 -29.68
C ASN A 323 -37.23 14.16 -30.66
N ARG A 324 -36.96 14.31 -31.96
CA ARG A 324 -37.98 14.21 -33.03
C ARG A 324 -38.66 12.84 -33.10
N ALA A 325 -38.03 11.79 -32.56
CA ALA A 325 -38.59 10.45 -32.46
C ALA A 325 -39.39 10.23 -31.16
N GLY A 326 -39.64 11.28 -30.37
CA GLY A 326 -40.39 11.21 -29.11
C GLY A 326 -39.62 10.57 -27.94
N GLN A 327 -38.33 10.28 -28.10
CA GLN A 327 -37.52 9.65 -27.06
C GLN A 327 -36.97 10.69 -26.09
N ARG A 328 -36.93 10.35 -24.81
CA ARG A 328 -36.42 11.22 -23.73
C ARG A 328 -34.90 11.39 -23.80
N VAL A 329 -34.44 12.63 -23.82
CA VAL A 329 -33.05 13.05 -24.01
C VAL A 329 -32.56 13.86 -22.81
N LEU A 330 -31.37 13.52 -22.33
CA LEU A 330 -30.70 14.19 -21.23
C LEU A 330 -29.94 15.45 -21.69
N PRO A 331 -29.50 16.32 -20.76
CA PRO A 331 -28.74 17.53 -21.09
C PRO A 331 -27.46 17.30 -21.92
N ASN A 332 -26.83 16.14 -21.78
CA ASN A 332 -25.67 15.72 -22.57
C ASN A 332 -26.03 15.15 -23.97
N GLY A 333 -27.31 15.19 -24.37
CA GLY A 333 -27.79 14.67 -25.66
C GLY A 333 -28.07 13.17 -25.69
N GLN A 334 -27.89 12.46 -24.57
CA GLN A 334 -28.06 11.01 -24.49
C GLN A 334 -29.54 10.60 -24.37
N VAL A 335 -29.97 9.63 -25.18
CA VAL A 335 -31.28 8.99 -25.03
C VAL A 335 -31.18 7.91 -23.95
N TRP A 336 -31.76 8.17 -22.78
CA TRP A 336 -31.41 7.40 -21.59
C TRP A 336 -32.03 6.00 -21.55
N LYS A 337 -33.28 5.84 -22.00
CA LYS A 337 -34.02 4.57 -21.87
C LYS A 337 -33.37 3.43 -22.67
N PRO A 338 -33.06 3.58 -23.97
CA PRO A 338 -32.34 2.56 -24.72
C PRO A 338 -30.95 2.28 -24.15
N HIS A 339 -30.27 3.31 -23.60
CA HIS A 339 -28.95 3.14 -23.00
C HIS A 339 -28.99 2.31 -21.71
N LEU A 340 -29.94 2.55 -20.80
CA LEU A 340 -30.13 1.76 -19.59
C LEU A 340 -30.42 0.28 -19.91
N LEU A 341 -31.29 0.05 -20.88
CA LEU A 341 -31.62 -1.30 -21.34
C LEU A 341 -30.43 -1.98 -22.02
N LEU A 342 -29.66 -1.24 -22.83
CA LEU A 342 -28.45 -1.74 -23.46
C LEU A 342 -27.43 -2.21 -22.41
N LEU A 343 -27.18 -1.41 -21.37
CA LEU A 343 -26.28 -1.80 -20.27
C LEU A 343 -26.78 -3.04 -19.55
N SER A 344 -28.09 -3.12 -19.28
CA SER A 344 -28.71 -4.27 -18.59
C SER A 344 -28.57 -5.54 -19.43
N PHE A 345 -28.89 -5.47 -20.73
CA PHE A 345 -28.82 -6.61 -21.63
C PHE A 345 -27.36 -7.02 -21.91
N ALA A 346 -26.45 -6.06 -22.07
CA ALA A 346 -25.03 -6.30 -22.20
C ALA A 346 -24.45 -7.08 -21.00
N SER A 347 -24.76 -6.65 -19.78
CA SER A 347 -24.28 -7.33 -18.57
C SER A 347 -24.81 -8.77 -18.47
N LYS A 348 -26.08 -9.00 -18.83
CA LYS A 348 -26.66 -10.36 -18.85
C LYS A 348 -26.01 -11.25 -19.91
N ILE A 349 -25.80 -10.73 -21.12
CA ILE A 349 -25.13 -11.45 -22.20
C ILE A 349 -23.69 -11.81 -21.81
N LEU A 350 -22.98 -10.89 -21.17
CA LEU A 350 -21.63 -11.18 -20.65
C LEU A 350 -21.65 -12.24 -19.55
N ALA A 351 -22.67 -12.26 -18.68
CA ALA A 351 -22.84 -13.31 -17.69
C ALA A 351 -23.11 -14.67 -18.36
N GLU A 352 -24.01 -14.73 -19.35
CA GLU A 352 -24.27 -15.94 -20.15
C GLU A 352 -22.99 -16.45 -20.84
N ALA A 353 -22.21 -15.56 -21.46
CA ALA A 353 -20.93 -15.91 -22.07
C ALA A 353 -19.91 -16.43 -21.05
N ASN A 354 -19.82 -15.82 -19.86
CA ASN A 354 -18.92 -16.27 -18.80
C ASN A 354 -19.29 -17.66 -18.27
N THR A 355 -20.59 -17.95 -18.14
CA THR A 355 -21.07 -19.29 -17.75
C THR A 355 -20.74 -20.34 -18.81
N LEU A 356 -20.88 -19.99 -20.09
CA LEU A 356 -20.56 -20.87 -21.21
C LEU A 356 -19.07 -21.20 -21.26
N LEU A 357 -18.21 -20.21 -20.99
CA LEU A 357 -16.77 -20.35 -21.05
C LEU A 357 -16.15 -20.94 -19.77
N LYS A 358 -16.97 -21.28 -18.76
CA LYS A 358 -16.52 -21.78 -17.44
C LYS A 358 -15.47 -20.88 -16.77
N LEU A 359 -15.38 -19.60 -17.17
CA LEU A 359 -14.42 -18.63 -16.62
C LEU A 359 -14.75 -18.25 -15.17
N GLN A 360 -15.93 -18.63 -14.69
CA GLN A 360 -16.45 -18.41 -13.34
C GLN A 360 -16.65 -19.70 -12.53
N ASP A 361 -15.92 -20.79 -12.80
CA ASP A 361 -15.89 -21.98 -11.91
C ASP A 361 -15.08 -21.71 -10.62
N THR A 362 -15.46 -20.67 -9.89
CA THR A 362 -15.25 -20.54 -8.45
C THR A 362 -16.63 -20.43 -7.80
N PRO A 363 -17.01 -21.35 -6.89
CA PRO A 363 -18.37 -21.44 -6.39
C PRO A 363 -18.83 -20.12 -5.72
N PRO A 364 -20.03 -19.60 -6.05
CA PRO A 364 -20.58 -18.38 -5.48
C PRO A 364 -21.03 -18.69 -4.05
N GLY A 365 -20.22 -18.31 -3.07
CA GLY A 365 -20.50 -18.60 -1.66
C GLY A 365 -19.28 -18.64 -0.76
N LYS A 366 -18.07 -18.73 -1.32
CA LYS A 366 -16.92 -18.21 -0.59
C LYS A 366 -16.87 -16.70 -0.88
N PRO A 367 -16.78 -15.83 0.14
CA PRO A 367 -16.29 -14.48 -0.13
C PRO A 367 -15.02 -14.63 -0.96
N PHE A 368 -14.68 -13.64 -1.78
CA PHE A 368 -13.27 -13.48 -2.10
C PHE A 368 -12.55 -13.50 -0.75
N SER A 369 -12.00 -14.65 -0.34
CA SER A 369 -10.81 -14.67 0.48
C SER A 369 -9.90 -13.84 -0.38
N ALA A 370 -9.73 -12.55 -0.03
CA ALA A 370 -8.72 -11.68 -0.59
C ALA A 370 -7.52 -12.60 -0.74
N ARG A 371 -7.16 -12.97 -2.00
CA ARG A 371 -6.22 -14.08 -2.31
C ARG A 371 -5.29 -14.18 -1.13
N SER A 372 -5.42 -15.21 -0.28
CA SER A 372 -4.76 -15.25 1.03
C SER A 372 -3.34 -14.83 0.76
N ARG A 373 -3.02 -13.57 1.06
CA ARG A 373 -1.85 -12.93 0.44
C ARG A 373 -0.73 -13.77 0.99
N ALA A 374 0.01 -14.45 0.12
CA ALA A 374 1.11 -15.29 0.59
C ALA A 374 1.89 -14.42 1.59
N PRO A 375 2.00 -14.86 2.86
CA PRO A 375 2.59 -14.02 3.87
C PRO A 375 3.96 -13.59 3.35
N PRO A 376 4.38 -12.34 3.58
CA PRO A 376 5.64 -11.87 3.06
C PRO A 376 6.78 -12.58 3.80
N LEU A 377 7.06 -13.84 3.44
CA LEU A 377 8.05 -14.69 4.08
C LEU A 377 9.43 -14.03 4.08
N PRO A 378 9.86 -13.34 3.00
CA PRO A 378 11.06 -12.51 3.05
C PRO A 378 11.10 -11.48 4.19
N PHE A 379 9.99 -10.75 4.40
CA PHE A 379 9.90 -9.74 5.45
C PHE A 379 9.95 -10.37 6.84
N LEU A 380 9.13 -11.39 7.08
CA LEU A 380 9.06 -12.08 8.36
C LEU A 380 10.38 -12.81 8.70
N LEU A 381 11.05 -13.39 7.69
CA LEU A 381 12.37 -13.99 7.85
C LEU A 381 13.43 -12.93 8.18
N SER A 382 13.41 -11.78 7.51
CA SER A 382 14.34 -10.69 7.85
C SER A 382 14.15 -10.18 9.29
N SER A 383 12.90 -10.09 9.75
CA SER A 383 12.57 -9.71 11.13
C SER A 383 13.03 -10.77 12.14
N LEU A 384 12.95 -12.06 11.77
CA LEU A 384 13.46 -13.16 12.59
C LEU A 384 14.99 -13.11 12.68
N LEU A 385 15.69 -12.84 11.57
CA LEU A 385 17.16 -12.84 11.50
C LEU A 385 17.81 -11.69 12.28
N GLN A 386 17.11 -10.59 12.55
CA GLN A 386 17.64 -9.47 13.34
C GLN A 386 18.12 -9.92 14.74
N SER A 387 19.38 -9.60 15.09
CA SER A 387 19.92 -9.84 16.42
C SER A 387 19.33 -8.84 17.41
N ARG A 388 18.82 -9.32 18.57
CA ARG A 388 18.23 -8.47 19.60
C ARG A 388 18.96 -8.60 20.94
N PRO A 389 19.16 -7.48 21.66
CA PRO A 389 19.80 -7.48 22.96
C PRO A 389 18.89 -8.15 24.02
N GLN A 390 19.51 -8.71 25.06
CA GLN A 390 18.75 -9.35 26.13
C GLN A 390 18.15 -8.32 27.08
N VAL A 391 16.85 -8.47 27.41
CA VAL A 391 16.22 -7.72 28.51
C VAL A 391 16.78 -8.21 29.85
N LYS A 392 17.49 -7.35 30.58
CA LYS A 392 18.09 -7.65 31.88
C LYS A 392 17.31 -7.00 33.02
N LEU A 393 17.48 -7.53 34.23
CA LEU A 393 16.98 -6.89 35.46
C LEU A 393 17.60 -5.49 35.62
N PRO A 394 16.90 -4.50 36.21
CA PRO A 394 17.42 -3.15 36.43
C PRO A 394 18.81 -3.11 37.09
N GLU A 395 19.08 -4.02 38.03
CA GLU A 395 20.38 -4.18 38.70
C GLU A 395 21.49 -4.69 37.76
N GLU A 396 21.13 -5.43 36.70
CA GLU A 396 22.04 -5.99 35.69
C GLU A 396 22.12 -5.12 34.41
N GLN A 397 21.30 -4.06 34.27
CA GLN A 397 21.26 -3.16 33.11
C GLN A 397 22.47 -2.22 33.01
N PHE A 398 23.14 -1.96 34.14
CA PHE A 398 24.39 -1.19 34.17
C PHE A 398 25.62 -1.98 33.70
N GLY A 399 25.46 -3.27 33.38
CA GLY A 399 26.50 -4.12 32.83
C GLY A 399 26.39 -4.23 31.31
N ASP A 400 27.44 -3.80 30.60
CA ASP A 400 27.58 -4.03 29.16
C ASP A 400 27.35 -5.52 28.82
N GLU A 401 26.78 -5.79 27.63
CA GLU A 401 26.57 -7.15 27.10
C GLU A 401 27.85 -7.99 27.01
N ASP A 402 29.01 -7.35 27.13
CA ASP A 402 30.33 -7.92 26.94
C ASP A 402 31.08 -8.09 28.28
N SER A 403 30.41 -8.62 29.30
CA SER A 403 31.05 -9.00 30.57
C SER A 403 32.15 -10.07 30.44
N LEU A 404 32.43 -10.56 29.22
CA LEU A 404 33.53 -11.45 28.86
C LEU A 404 34.63 -10.74 28.05
N ASP A 405 34.39 -9.53 27.51
CA ASP A 405 35.46 -8.67 26.96
C ASP A 405 36.39 -8.17 28.08
N ASP A 406 35.89 -8.16 29.32
CA ASP A 406 36.62 -7.76 30.53
C ASP A 406 37.59 -8.84 31.06
N ASP A 407 37.45 -10.11 30.64
CA ASP A 407 38.36 -11.22 31.00
C ASP A 407 39.53 -11.39 30.00
N LEU A 408 39.52 -10.64 28.89
CA LEU A 408 40.63 -10.60 27.93
C LEU A 408 41.72 -9.59 28.33
N ASP A 409 41.55 -8.93 29.48
CA ASP A 409 42.35 -7.76 29.91
C ASP A 409 43.42 -8.05 30.97
N ASP A 410 43.51 -9.28 31.50
CA ASP A 410 44.32 -9.52 32.70
C ASP A 410 45.84 -9.56 32.46
N SER A 411 46.33 -9.27 31.25
CA SER A 411 47.76 -9.38 30.92
C SER A 411 48.43 -8.13 30.32
N SER A 412 47.76 -6.96 30.24
CA SER A 412 48.41 -5.74 29.71
C SER A 412 48.09 -4.43 30.44
N GLU A 413 47.49 -4.47 31.64
CA GLU A 413 47.01 -3.25 32.33
C GLU A 413 47.98 -2.61 33.34
N SER A 414 49.22 -3.10 33.48
CA SER A 414 50.12 -2.66 34.56
C SER A 414 50.96 -1.39 34.29
N GLU A 415 51.05 -0.89 33.05
CA GLU A 415 52.00 0.20 32.70
C GLU A 415 51.35 1.59 32.47
N ASP A 416 50.03 1.68 32.31
CA ASP A 416 49.34 2.91 31.86
C ASP A 416 48.67 3.74 32.99
N GLU A 417 48.68 3.31 34.25
CA GLU A 417 47.95 4.03 35.32
C GLU A 417 48.63 5.34 35.75
N SER A 418 49.94 5.49 35.50
CA SER A 418 50.71 6.64 35.97
C SER A 418 50.83 7.78 34.95
N GLU A 419 50.55 7.53 33.66
CA GLU A 419 50.80 8.50 32.58
C GLU A 419 50.01 9.82 32.72
N PHE A 420 48.76 9.80 33.22
CA PHE A 420 47.97 11.03 33.42
C PHE A 420 48.40 11.82 34.67
N ASP A 421 48.73 11.11 35.75
CA ASP A 421 49.08 11.73 37.05
C ASP A 421 50.53 12.26 37.03
N GLU A 422 51.35 11.82 36.07
CA GLU A 422 52.70 12.33 35.78
C GLU A 422 52.70 13.60 34.90
N LEU A 423 51.55 14.02 34.32
CA LEU A 423 51.50 15.22 33.47
C LEU A 423 51.57 16.51 34.29
N PRO A 424 52.34 17.53 33.83
CA PRO A 424 52.40 18.82 34.51
C PRO A 424 51.04 19.55 34.46
N PRO A 425 50.71 20.38 35.45
CA PRO A 425 49.43 21.10 35.50
C PRO A 425 49.20 21.97 34.26
N PHE A 426 48.03 21.84 33.63
CA PHE A 426 47.70 22.53 32.39
C PHE A 426 46.61 23.58 32.60
N LYS A 427 46.97 24.84 32.35
CA LYS A 427 46.03 25.96 32.43
C LYS A 427 45.40 26.21 31.07
N ARG A 428 44.08 25.97 30.94
CA ARG A 428 43.34 26.26 29.71
C ARG A 428 43.40 27.77 29.41
N LEU A 429 43.78 28.10 28.18
CA LEU A 429 43.76 29.46 27.65
C LEU A 429 42.32 29.91 27.39
N THR A 430 42.03 31.19 27.66
CA THR A 430 40.73 31.78 27.31
C THR A 430 40.57 31.94 25.79
N LYS A 431 39.32 31.98 25.29
CA LYS A 431 39.05 32.15 23.83
C LYS A 431 39.78 33.36 23.23
N ALA A 432 39.91 34.46 23.97
CA ALA A 432 40.63 35.67 23.57
C ALA A 432 42.16 35.47 23.51
N GLN A 433 42.74 34.66 24.39
CA GLN A 433 44.16 34.31 24.38
C GLN A 433 44.48 33.32 23.27
N VAL A 434 43.60 32.33 23.04
CA VAL A 434 43.73 31.39 21.92
C VAL A 434 43.69 32.14 20.59
N ALA A 435 42.83 33.15 20.43
CA ALA A 435 42.74 33.94 19.20
C ALA A 435 44.07 34.60 18.79
N LYS A 436 44.92 34.98 19.76
CA LYS A 436 46.23 35.61 19.56
C LYS A 436 47.34 34.65 19.13
N LEU A 437 47.12 33.33 19.22
CA LEU A 437 48.09 32.32 18.82
C LEU A 437 48.18 32.16 17.30
N THR A 438 49.37 31.80 16.81
CA THR A 438 49.57 31.39 15.41
C THR A 438 48.82 30.09 15.11
N LYS A 439 48.55 29.79 13.83
CA LYS A 439 47.80 28.58 13.43
C LYS A 439 48.48 27.28 13.88
N ALA A 440 49.81 27.23 13.89
CA ALA A 440 50.58 26.09 14.38
C ALA A 440 50.48 25.94 15.91
N GLN A 441 50.62 27.04 16.66
CA GLN A 441 50.47 27.04 18.11
C GLN A 441 49.05 26.69 18.57
N LYS A 442 48.02 27.16 17.84
CA LYS A 442 46.63 26.76 18.08
C LYS A 442 46.46 25.25 17.91
N ARG A 443 47.00 24.67 16.83
CA ARG A 443 46.94 23.22 16.60
C ARG A 443 47.59 22.45 17.75
N ALA A 444 48.84 22.76 18.08
CA ALA A 444 49.56 22.11 19.17
C ALA A 444 48.85 22.23 20.53
N TYR A 445 48.35 23.42 20.88
CA TYR A 445 47.61 23.63 22.14
C TYR A 445 46.37 22.73 22.25
N PHE A 446 45.61 22.60 21.16
CA PHE A 446 44.42 21.77 21.16
C PHE A 446 44.72 20.27 21.00
N ASP A 447 45.85 19.88 20.38
CA ASP A 447 46.30 18.48 20.32
C ASP A 447 46.67 17.99 21.74
N GLU A 448 47.40 18.82 22.49
CA GLU A 448 47.73 18.58 23.90
C GLU A 448 46.47 18.48 24.78
N LEU A 449 45.49 19.35 24.53
CA LEU A 449 44.22 19.35 25.26
C LEU A 449 43.41 18.07 24.98
N GLU A 450 43.37 17.61 23.73
CA GLU A 450 42.70 16.36 23.33
C GLU A 450 43.39 15.12 23.90
N TYR A 451 44.72 15.07 23.90
CA TYR A 451 45.50 14.00 24.52
C TYR A 451 45.20 13.89 26.02
N ARG A 452 45.17 15.03 26.74
CA ARG A 452 44.81 15.09 28.16
C ARG A 452 43.36 14.70 28.43
N GLU A 453 42.41 15.16 27.62
CA GLU A 453 41.00 14.76 27.72
C GLU A 453 40.84 13.26 27.49
N LYS A 454 41.54 12.67 26.52
CA LYS A 454 41.51 11.23 26.23
C LYS A 454 42.06 10.40 27.41
N LEU A 455 43.19 10.80 27.98
CA LEU A 455 43.76 10.15 29.16
C LEU A 455 42.85 10.27 30.39
N PHE A 456 42.27 11.45 30.61
CA PHE A 456 41.32 11.67 31.69
C PHE A 456 40.06 10.79 31.55
N MET A 457 39.49 10.70 30.35
CA MET A 457 38.32 9.85 30.08
C MET A 457 38.67 8.35 30.20
N LYS A 458 39.88 7.94 29.80
CA LYS A 458 40.40 6.58 30.03
C LYS A 458 40.51 6.26 31.52
N LYS A 459 40.99 7.21 32.34
CA LYS A 459 41.02 7.10 33.81
C LYS A 459 39.62 6.97 34.40
N GLN A 460 38.67 7.84 34.00
CA GLN A 460 37.27 7.76 34.46
C GLN A 460 36.62 6.42 34.11
N LEU A 461 36.78 5.94 32.87
CA LEU A 461 36.24 4.64 32.46
C LEU A 461 36.86 3.49 33.26
N LYS A 462 38.16 3.53 33.54
CA LYS A 462 38.82 2.52 34.40
C LYS A 462 38.31 2.55 35.83
N GLU A 463 38.16 3.73 36.44
CA GLU A 463 37.63 3.88 37.79
C GLU A 463 36.17 3.42 37.88
N GLU A 464 35.36 3.75 36.87
CA GLU A 464 33.98 3.28 36.77
C GLU A 464 33.93 1.75 36.63
N LYS A 465 34.81 1.16 35.80
CA LYS A 465 34.97 -0.31 35.70
C LYS A 465 35.37 -0.94 37.04
N LYS A 466 36.35 -0.37 37.76
CA LYS A 466 36.76 -0.85 39.10
C LYS A 466 35.59 -0.77 40.09
N ARG A 467 34.85 0.34 40.10
CA ARG A 467 33.67 0.53 40.95
C ARG A 467 32.55 -0.46 40.61
N ARG A 468 32.30 -0.73 39.33
CA ARG A 468 31.35 -1.75 38.86
C ARG A 468 31.78 -3.17 39.25
N LYS A 469 33.07 -3.53 39.08
CA LYS A 469 33.62 -4.82 39.53
C LYS A 469 33.48 -5.00 41.05
N MET A 470 33.70 -3.95 41.84
CA MET A 470 33.47 -3.97 43.29
C MET A 470 31.99 -4.14 43.65
N MET A 471 31.07 -3.40 43.01
CA MET A 471 29.63 -3.56 43.22
C MET A 471 29.14 -4.97 42.85
N LYS A 472 29.65 -5.55 41.76
CA LYS A 472 29.35 -6.94 41.36
C LYS A 472 29.84 -7.96 42.39
N LYS A 473 31.06 -7.77 42.92
CA LYS A 473 31.62 -8.62 44.00
C LYS A 473 30.81 -8.49 45.29
N MET A 474 30.41 -7.27 45.66
CA MET A 474 29.58 -7.00 46.83
C MET A 474 28.17 -7.60 46.70
N ALA A 475 27.54 -7.49 45.52
CA ALA A 475 26.24 -8.10 45.23
C ALA A 475 26.30 -9.63 45.17
N ALA A 476 27.42 -10.21 44.70
CA ALA A 476 27.64 -11.65 44.76
C ALA A 476 27.83 -12.13 46.20
N ALA A 477 28.63 -11.43 47.01
CA ALA A 477 28.81 -11.74 48.43
C ALA A 477 27.52 -11.57 49.26
N ALA A 478 26.64 -10.64 48.88
CA ALA A 478 25.34 -10.44 49.52
C ALA A 478 24.33 -11.58 49.22
N LYS A 479 24.52 -12.37 48.15
CA LYS A 479 23.71 -13.56 47.86
C LYS A 479 24.07 -14.77 48.71
N ASP A 480 25.26 -14.79 49.31
CA ASP A 480 25.78 -15.92 50.09
C ASP A 480 25.49 -15.80 51.61
N LEU A 481 24.76 -14.77 52.07
CA LEU A 481 24.22 -14.70 53.43
C LEU A 481 22.78 -15.26 53.50
N PRO A 482 22.46 -16.10 54.50
CA PRO A 482 21.10 -16.59 54.69
C PRO A 482 20.19 -15.45 55.17
N SER A 483 19.13 -15.15 54.42
CA SER A 483 18.06 -14.24 54.85
C SER A 483 17.11 -14.97 55.81
N ASP A 484 17.44 -14.95 57.11
CA ASP A 484 16.48 -15.30 58.14
C ASP A 484 15.56 -14.09 58.42
N ASN A 485 14.25 -14.35 58.34
CA ASN A 485 13.12 -13.59 58.88
C ASN A 485 12.88 -12.15 58.38
N SER A 486 11.84 -11.99 57.56
CA SER A 486 10.63 -11.23 57.94
C SER A 486 9.58 -11.31 56.84
N GLU A 487 8.54 -12.10 57.09
CA GLU A 487 7.22 -11.83 56.54
C GLU A 487 6.74 -10.48 57.13
N ASN A 488 6.14 -9.64 56.28
CA ASN A 488 5.58 -8.30 56.56
C ASN A 488 6.53 -7.10 56.36
N VAL A 489 6.78 -6.74 55.10
CA VAL A 489 6.78 -5.33 54.65
C VAL A 489 6.20 -5.30 53.23
N GLU A 490 4.87 -5.29 53.12
CA GLU A 490 4.24 -4.62 51.99
C GLU A 490 4.37 -3.11 52.21
N GLU A 491 4.60 -2.37 51.12
CA GLU A 491 4.60 -0.90 51.03
C GLU A 491 5.77 -0.15 51.70
N GLU A 492 6.83 0.05 50.91
CA GLU A 492 7.61 1.31 50.78
C GLU A 492 9.06 0.99 50.34
N SER A 493 9.23 0.62 49.07
CA SER A 493 10.48 0.88 48.37
C SER A 493 10.21 1.98 47.34
N GLY A 494 9.94 3.18 47.84
CA GLY A 494 10.10 4.40 47.08
C GLY A 494 11.58 4.54 46.73
N GLY A 495 12.00 3.95 45.61
CA GLY A 495 13.31 4.21 45.02
C GLY A 495 13.46 5.72 44.89
N ALA A 496 14.55 6.26 45.45
CA ALA A 496 14.84 7.69 45.50
C ALA A 496 14.36 8.39 44.24
N ALA A 497 13.41 9.31 44.38
CA ALA A 497 12.82 10.04 43.25
C ALA A 497 13.95 10.71 42.46
N SER A 498 14.28 10.13 41.31
CA SER A 498 15.21 10.73 40.37
C SER A 498 14.65 12.08 39.99
N VAL A 499 15.44 13.14 40.19
CA VAL A 499 15.08 14.51 39.84
C VAL A 499 14.58 14.52 38.38
N PRO A 500 13.36 15.01 38.10
CA PRO A 500 12.82 15.01 36.76
C PRO A 500 13.75 15.80 35.83
N VAL A 501 14.33 15.11 34.85
CA VAL A 501 15.25 15.71 33.89
C VAL A 501 14.41 16.30 32.76
N PRO A 502 14.56 17.61 32.45
CA PRO A 502 13.92 18.18 31.28
C PRO A 502 14.48 17.52 30.03
N MET A 503 13.61 16.87 29.26
CA MET A 503 13.99 16.28 27.98
C MET A 503 14.40 17.36 26.97
N PRO A 504 15.35 17.06 26.05
CA PRO A 504 15.74 18.01 25.02
C PRO A 504 14.53 18.48 24.19
N ASP A 505 14.39 19.79 24.02
CA ASP A 505 13.34 20.38 23.18
C ASP A 505 13.41 19.76 21.77
N LEU A 506 12.31 19.12 21.33
CA LEU A 506 12.17 18.59 19.98
C LEU A 506 12.03 19.76 18.98
N ALA A 507 12.87 19.78 17.95
CA ALA A 507 12.75 20.77 16.88
C ALA A 507 11.52 20.45 16.02
N LEU A 508 10.52 21.32 16.05
CA LEU A 508 9.33 21.23 15.20
C LEU A 508 9.69 21.51 13.73
N PRO A 509 8.93 20.94 12.76
CA PRO A 509 9.07 21.30 11.34
C PRO A 509 8.76 22.79 11.12
N ALA A 510 9.33 23.36 10.06
CA ALA A 510 9.11 24.77 9.71
C ALA A 510 7.68 24.99 9.23
N SER A 511 6.91 25.87 9.89
CA SER A 511 5.57 26.29 9.47
C SER A 511 5.63 27.54 8.58
N PHE A 512 4.66 27.69 7.67
CA PHE A 512 4.50 28.88 6.83
C PHE A 512 3.70 30.01 7.49
N ASP A 513 3.09 29.74 8.66
CA ASP A 513 2.27 30.69 9.38
C ASP A 513 3.14 31.62 10.25
N SER A 514 2.83 32.94 10.24
CA SER A 514 3.54 33.95 11.06
C SER A 514 3.24 33.82 12.56
N ASP A 515 2.17 33.13 12.89
CA ASP A 515 1.71 32.92 14.26
C ASP A 515 2.47 31.74 14.84
N ASN A 516 3.62 32.03 15.44
CA ASN A 516 4.39 31.06 16.21
C ASN A 516 3.62 30.79 17.53
N PRO A 517 2.95 29.64 17.74
CA PRO A 517 2.31 29.40 19.03
C PRO A 517 3.42 29.25 20.07
N THR A 518 3.57 30.28 20.91
CA THR A 518 4.62 30.41 21.93
C THR A 518 4.45 29.46 23.12
N HIS A 519 3.41 28.62 23.12
CA HIS A 519 3.14 27.65 24.18
C HIS A 519 3.86 26.33 23.89
N ARG A 520 5.12 26.24 24.34
CA ARG A 520 5.89 25.00 24.34
C ARG A 520 5.48 24.14 25.54
N TYR A 521 4.89 22.98 25.28
CA TYR A 521 4.70 21.97 26.32
C TYR A 521 6.02 21.24 26.55
N ARG A 522 6.80 21.74 27.51
CA ARG A 522 7.91 20.97 28.06
C ARG A 522 7.32 19.86 28.90
N TYR A 523 7.41 18.62 28.46
CA TYR A 523 7.10 17.50 29.33
C TYR A 523 8.34 17.18 30.16
N LEU A 524 8.13 17.01 31.45
CA LEU A 524 9.16 16.55 32.36
C LEU A 524 9.21 15.02 32.24
N ASP A 525 10.41 14.45 32.17
CA ASP A 525 10.57 13.02 32.42
C ASP A 525 10.24 12.80 33.90
N SER A 526 8.96 12.51 34.17
CA SER A 526 8.52 12.18 35.52
C SER A 526 9.16 10.85 35.89
N SER A 527 9.50 10.66 37.16
CA SER A 527 9.92 9.36 37.71
C SER A 527 8.81 8.29 37.68
N ASN A 528 7.79 8.46 36.84
CA ASN A 528 6.76 7.48 36.58
C ASN A 528 7.40 6.29 35.90
N GLN A 529 7.00 5.10 36.33
CA GLN A 529 7.49 3.84 35.76
C GLN A 529 7.14 3.66 34.27
N TRP A 530 6.23 4.49 33.71
CA TRP A 530 5.88 4.53 32.30
C TRP A 530 6.60 5.70 31.60
N LEU A 531 7.34 5.38 30.56
CA LEU A 531 7.97 6.34 29.67
C LEU A 531 7.08 6.56 28.44
N VAL A 532 6.31 7.65 28.45
CA VAL A 532 5.40 7.99 27.35
C VAL A 532 5.98 9.16 26.56
N ARG A 533 6.22 8.96 25.27
CA ARG A 533 6.83 9.93 24.36
C ARG A 533 5.91 10.17 23.15
N PRO A 534 5.68 11.42 22.75
CA PRO A 534 4.98 11.68 21.49
C PRO A 534 5.89 11.35 20.30
N VAL A 535 5.30 10.90 19.20
CA VAL A 535 5.98 10.59 17.94
C VAL A 535 5.80 11.78 16.99
N LEU A 536 6.89 12.48 16.67
CA LEU A 536 6.89 13.66 15.81
C LEU A 536 7.19 13.27 14.35
N GLU A 537 6.36 13.74 13.43
CA GLU A 537 6.61 13.70 12.00
C GLU A 537 7.47 14.90 11.58
N THR A 538 8.69 14.63 11.12
CA THR A 538 9.67 15.67 10.74
C THR A 538 9.50 16.20 9.32
N HIS A 539 8.58 15.62 8.55
CA HIS A 539 8.38 15.89 7.12
C HIS A 539 6.95 16.33 6.77
N GLY A 540 6.06 16.47 7.76
CA GLY A 540 4.70 16.97 7.59
C GLY A 540 4.71 18.47 7.25
N TRP A 541 3.89 18.86 6.28
CA TRP A 541 3.65 20.26 5.87
C TRP A 541 2.28 20.77 6.37
N ASP A 542 1.67 20.04 7.31
CA ASP A 542 0.37 20.37 7.87
C ASP A 542 0.47 21.38 9.02
N HIS A 543 -0.63 22.11 9.24
CA HIS A 543 -0.75 23.23 10.20
C HIS A 543 -0.75 22.82 11.69
N ASP A 544 -0.61 21.53 11.99
CA ASP A 544 -0.68 20.99 13.37
C ASP A 544 0.72 20.75 13.96
N VAL A 545 0.79 20.50 15.27
CA VAL A 545 2.03 20.33 16.08
C VAL A 545 2.95 19.17 15.60
N GLY A 546 2.61 18.50 14.50
CA GLY A 546 3.42 17.45 13.87
C GLY A 546 3.45 16.14 14.65
N TYR A 547 2.62 15.97 15.68
CA TYR A 547 2.55 14.71 16.43
C TYR A 547 1.54 13.75 15.78
N GLU A 548 2.05 12.69 15.17
CA GLU A 548 1.22 11.67 14.52
C GLU A 548 0.98 10.45 15.41
N GLY A 549 1.58 10.38 16.61
CA GLY A 549 1.45 9.22 17.45
C GLY A 549 1.99 9.33 18.87
N ILE A 550 1.86 8.24 19.59
CA ILE A 550 2.31 8.07 20.97
C ILE A 550 3.11 6.78 21.06
N ASN A 551 4.28 6.84 21.69
CA ASN A 551 5.09 5.71 22.10
C ASN A 551 5.03 5.58 23.64
N ALA A 552 4.83 4.37 24.15
CA ALA A 552 4.77 4.06 25.56
C ALA A 552 5.66 2.86 25.85
N GLU A 553 6.67 3.06 26.68
CA GLU A 553 7.66 2.05 27.07
C GLU A 553 7.61 1.85 28.58
N ARG A 554 7.76 0.60 29.02
CA ARG A 554 7.88 0.28 30.44
C ARG A 554 8.60 -1.05 30.67
N LEU A 555 9.47 -1.07 31.66
CA LEU A 555 10.06 -2.29 32.19
C LEU A 555 9.42 -2.64 33.53
N PHE A 556 8.97 -3.87 33.67
CA PHE A 556 8.43 -4.45 34.90
C PHE A 556 9.36 -5.57 35.38
N VAL A 557 9.39 -5.83 36.68
CA VAL A 557 10.08 -7.01 37.24
C VAL A 557 9.06 -7.83 38.01
N VAL A 558 8.81 -9.07 37.57
CA VAL A 558 7.90 -9.99 38.23
C VAL A 558 8.67 -10.88 39.21
N LYS A 559 8.20 -10.93 40.46
CA LYS A 559 8.79 -11.71 41.57
C LYS A 559 10.31 -11.48 41.76
N ASN A 560 10.78 -10.25 41.51
CA ASN A 560 12.19 -9.83 41.60
C ASN A 560 13.17 -10.67 40.75
N LYS A 561 12.69 -11.44 39.77
CA LYS A 561 13.51 -12.39 39.00
C LYS A 561 13.29 -12.36 37.50
N ILE A 562 12.11 -11.94 37.05
CA ILE A 562 11.73 -11.98 35.62
C ILE A 562 11.50 -10.55 35.13
N PRO A 563 12.46 -9.94 34.40
CA PRO A 563 12.23 -8.65 33.76
C PRO A 563 11.33 -8.82 32.53
N ILE A 564 10.30 -7.98 32.42
CA ILE A 564 9.38 -7.89 31.30
C ILE A 564 9.45 -6.47 30.76
N SER A 565 9.87 -6.31 29.51
CA SER A 565 9.88 -5.05 28.78
C SER A 565 8.64 -4.97 27.90
N PHE A 566 7.88 -3.90 28.02
CA PHE A 566 6.77 -3.52 27.16
C PHE A 566 7.15 -2.28 26.36
N SER A 567 6.88 -2.28 25.06
CA SER A 567 6.97 -1.12 24.19
C SER A 567 5.75 -1.10 23.29
N GLY A 568 5.08 0.05 23.16
CA GLY A 568 3.86 0.20 22.38
C GLY A 568 3.84 1.54 21.67
N GLN A 569 3.78 1.53 20.35
CA GLN A 569 3.69 2.71 19.51
C GLN A 569 2.41 2.68 18.68
N VAL A 570 1.63 3.75 18.74
CA VAL A 570 0.46 3.97 17.90
C VAL A 570 0.68 5.23 17.09
N THR A 571 0.63 5.13 15.77
CA THR A 571 0.65 6.27 14.87
C THR A 571 -0.61 6.29 14.01
N LYS A 572 -1.15 7.48 13.75
CA LYS A 572 -2.36 7.66 12.95
C LYS A 572 -2.16 8.87 12.05
N ASP A 573 -2.08 8.60 10.75
CA ASP A 573 -2.11 9.60 9.68
C ASP A 573 -3.58 9.84 9.25
N LYS A 574 -3.83 10.82 8.37
CA LYS A 574 -5.12 11.13 7.75
C LYS A 574 -5.74 9.94 7.01
N LYS A 575 -4.92 8.98 6.55
CA LYS A 575 -5.37 7.83 5.75
C LYS A 575 -5.31 6.50 6.47
N ASP A 576 -4.26 6.26 7.26
CA ASP A 576 -3.96 4.95 7.84
C ASP A 576 -3.60 5.05 9.33
N ALA A 577 -3.91 4.00 10.09
CA ALA A 577 -3.52 3.86 11.49
C ALA A 577 -2.58 2.65 11.63
N ASN A 578 -1.40 2.88 12.19
CA ASN A 578 -0.39 1.86 12.43
C ASN A 578 -0.22 1.64 13.93
N VAL A 579 -0.17 0.37 14.33
CA VAL A 579 0.04 -0.05 15.72
C VAL A 579 1.23 -1.00 15.73
N GLN A 580 2.15 -0.77 16.67
CA GLN A 580 3.26 -1.65 16.97
C GLN A 580 3.31 -1.86 18.48
N MET A 581 3.43 -3.10 18.91
CA MET A 581 3.56 -3.47 20.32
C MET A 581 4.54 -4.62 20.43
N GLU A 582 5.48 -4.54 21.36
CA GLU A 582 6.47 -5.55 21.65
C GLU A 582 6.50 -5.79 23.16
N VAL A 583 6.40 -7.06 23.56
CA VAL A 583 6.49 -7.52 24.94
C VAL A 583 7.57 -8.59 25.02
N VAL A 584 8.65 -8.33 25.74
CA VAL A 584 9.80 -9.25 25.83
C VAL A 584 10.12 -9.54 27.28
N SER A 585 10.28 -10.82 27.59
CA SER A 585 10.70 -11.32 28.89
C SER A 585 11.97 -12.15 28.74
N SER A 586 12.85 -12.17 29.74
CA SER A 586 13.99 -13.09 29.76
C SER A 586 14.15 -13.80 31.10
N LEU A 587 14.51 -15.07 31.04
CA LEU A 587 14.76 -15.94 32.20
C LEU A 587 16.17 -16.52 32.11
N LYS A 588 16.98 -16.26 33.14
CA LYS A 588 18.36 -16.74 33.24
C LYS A 588 18.37 -18.10 33.94
N HIS A 589 19.01 -19.10 33.33
CA HIS A 589 19.02 -20.49 33.80
C HIS A 589 20.38 -20.91 34.40
N GLY A 590 21.35 -20.00 34.45
CA GLY A 590 22.70 -20.22 34.97
C GLY A 590 23.70 -19.18 34.44
N GLU A 591 25.00 -19.38 34.66
CA GLU A 591 26.03 -18.56 34.01
C GLU A 591 26.03 -18.82 32.50
N GLY A 592 25.88 -17.75 31.71
CA GLY A 592 25.96 -17.82 30.24
C GLY A 592 24.76 -18.44 29.52
N LYS A 593 23.68 -18.85 30.23
CA LYS A 593 22.45 -19.41 29.62
C LYS A 593 21.23 -18.58 29.96
N ALA A 594 20.50 -18.14 28.94
CA ALA A 594 19.27 -17.38 29.11
C ALA A 594 18.26 -17.72 28.02
N THR A 595 16.99 -17.76 28.38
CA THR A 595 15.87 -17.95 27.45
C THR A 595 15.01 -16.69 27.48
N SER A 596 14.75 -16.09 26.33
CA SER A 596 13.85 -14.96 26.15
C SER A 596 12.58 -15.38 25.42
N LEU A 597 11.46 -14.83 25.87
CA LEU A 597 10.14 -14.97 25.24
C LEU A 597 9.68 -13.58 24.79
N GLY A 598 9.36 -13.42 23.51
CA GLY A 598 8.90 -12.19 22.90
C GLY A 598 7.52 -12.35 22.27
N PHE A 599 6.68 -11.34 22.38
CA PHE A 599 5.41 -11.22 21.68
C PHE A 599 5.36 -9.88 20.98
N ASP A 600 5.20 -9.91 19.66
CA ASP A 600 5.09 -8.72 18.83
C ASP A 600 3.72 -8.67 18.15
N MET A 601 3.15 -7.47 18.10
CA MET A 601 1.94 -7.16 17.34
C MET A 601 2.24 -5.95 16.45
N GLN A 602 2.08 -6.09 15.13
CA GLN A 602 2.39 -5.01 14.18
C GLN A 602 1.36 -4.94 13.06
N THR A 603 0.97 -3.73 12.65
CA THR A 603 0.16 -3.51 11.44
C THR A 603 0.98 -3.85 10.18
N VAL A 604 0.48 -4.80 9.37
CA VAL A 604 1.06 -5.19 8.08
C VAL A 604 -0.01 -5.01 7.00
N GLY A 605 0.04 -3.88 6.29
CA GLY A 605 -1.01 -3.51 5.34
C GLY A 605 -2.31 -3.14 6.07
N LYS A 606 -3.38 -3.91 5.87
CA LYS A 606 -4.68 -3.70 6.54
C LYS A 606 -4.91 -4.63 7.73
N ASP A 607 -4.02 -5.60 7.94
CA ASP A 607 -4.17 -6.64 8.96
C ASP A 607 -3.14 -6.46 10.07
N LEU A 608 -3.35 -7.12 11.21
CA LEU A 608 -2.40 -7.21 12.32
C LEU A 608 -1.65 -8.54 12.26
N ALA A 609 -0.33 -8.48 12.30
CA ALA A 609 0.55 -9.63 12.47
C ALA A 609 0.83 -9.85 13.96
N TYR A 610 0.65 -11.08 14.44
CA TYR A 610 0.98 -11.48 15.81
C TYR A 610 2.15 -12.47 15.76
N THR A 611 3.28 -12.14 16.34
CA THR A 611 4.47 -12.99 16.34
C THR A 611 4.86 -13.37 17.75
N LEU A 612 4.86 -14.66 18.05
CA LEU A 612 5.42 -15.22 19.27
C LEU A 612 6.84 -15.72 18.98
N ARG A 613 7.81 -15.33 19.80
CA ARG A 613 9.23 -15.66 19.65
C ARG A 613 9.77 -16.27 20.92
N SER A 614 10.61 -17.28 20.79
CA SER A 614 11.34 -17.91 21.88
C SER A 614 12.78 -18.07 21.47
N GLU A 615 13.69 -17.40 22.16
CA GLU A 615 15.13 -17.45 21.88
C GLU A 615 15.86 -18.01 23.09
N THR A 616 16.81 -18.91 22.87
CA THR A 616 17.69 -19.43 23.92
C THR A 616 19.14 -19.18 23.55
N ARG A 617 19.83 -18.44 24.42
CA ARG A 617 21.24 -18.11 24.29
C ARG A 617 22.08 -19.06 25.15
N PHE A 618 23.17 -19.55 24.57
CA PHE A 618 24.15 -20.43 25.18
C PHE A 618 25.55 -19.84 25.01
N SER A 619 26.25 -19.58 26.11
CA SER A 619 27.69 -19.26 26.10
C SER A 619 28.46 -20.55 26.38
N ASN A 620 29.13 -21.09 25.37
CA ASN A 620 29.84 -22.38 25.47
C ASN A 620 31.36 -22.20 25.68
N PHE A 621 31.93 -21.06 25.24
CA PHE A 621 33.35 -20.71 25.39
C PHE A 621 33.52 -19.22 25.72
N ARG A 622 34.63 -18.81 26.36
CA ARG A 622 34.92 -17.40 26.74
C ARG A 622 34.77 -16.38 25.59
N LYS A 623 34.83 -16.82 24.33
CA LYS A 623 34.80 -15.96 23.13
C LYS A 623 33.62 -16.19 22.18
N ASN A 624 32.76 -17.20 22.42
CA ASN A 624 31.64 -17.52 21.53
C ASN A 624 30.28 -17.56 22.25
N LYS A 625 29.29 -16.88 21.66
CA LYS A 625 27.90 -16.81 22.12
C LYS A 625 26.97 -17.31 21.01
N ALA A 626 26.42 -18.51 21.19
CA ALA A 626 25.43 -19.08 20.30
C ALA A 626 24.01 -18.76 20.78
N MET A 627 23.07 -18.64 19.87
CA MET A 627 21.64 -18.43 20.13
C MET A 627 20.82 -19.25 19.14
N ALA A 628 19.78 -19.90 19.64
CA ALA A 628 18.78 -20.58 18.84
C ALA A 628 17.41 -19.96 19.10
N GLY A 629 16.66 -19.65 18.04
CA GLY A 629 15.36 -18.99 18.12
C GLY A 629 14.29 -19.76 17.36
N LEU A 630 13.07 -19.76 17.91
CA LEU A 630 11.84 -20.23 17.28
C LEU A 630 10.87 -19.06 17.20
N SER A 631 10.18 -18.91 16.08
CA SER A 631 9.10 -17.94 15.93
C SER A 631 7.86 -18.56 15.32
N VAL A 632 6.69 -18.06 15.74
CA VAL A 632 5.39 -18.39 15.15
C VAL A 632 4.66 -17.08 14.90
N THR A 633 4.31 -16.82 13.63
CA THR A 633 3.60 -15.62 13.22
C THR A 633 2.23 -15.97 12.66
N HIS A 634 1.20 -15.30 13.17
CA HIS A 634 -0.16 -15.34 12.66
C HIS A 634 -0.49 -14.02 11.94
N LEU A 635 -0.79 -14.08 10.65
CA LEU A 635 -1.14 -12.93 9.81
C LEU A 635 -2.39 -13.24 8.98
N GLY A 636 -3.51 -12.58 9.27
CA GLY A 636 -4.79 -12.88 8.64
C GLY A 636 -5.21 -14.33 8.90
N ASP A 637 -5.38 -15.11 7.83
CA ASP A 637 -5.63 -16.56 7.93
C ASP A 637 -4.35 -17.41 7.91
N SER A 638 -3.18 -16.81 7.68
CA SER A 638 -1.92 -17.55 7.50
C SER A 638 -1.15 -17.73 8.81
N LEU A 639 -0.58 -18.92 9.00
CA LEU A 639 0.31 -19.26 10.11
C LEU A 639 1.67 -19.60 9.53
N SER A 640 2.70 -18.88 9.99
CA SER A 640 4.10 -19.09 9.61
C SER A 640 4.91 -19.49 10.83
N ALA A 641 5.88 -20.38 10.65
CA ALA A 641 6.80 -20.80 11.70
C ALA A 641 8.24 -20.68 11.22
N GLY A 642 9.14 -20.20 12.07
CA GLY A 642 10.53 -19.96 11.72
C GLY A 642 11.50 -20.48 12.76
N VAL A 643 12.71 -20.81 12.29
CA VAL A 643 13.84 -21.22 13.12
C VAL A 643 15.02 -20.32 12.77
N LYS A 644 15.74 -19.87 13.78
CA LYS A 644 16.97 -19.09 13.66
C LYS A 644 18.09 -19.73 14.48
N VAL A 645 19.30 -19.64 13.95
CA VAL A 645 20.54 -19.89 14.67
C VAL A 645 21.45 -18.68 14.48
N GLU A 646 22.02 -18.19 15.56
CA GLU A 646 22.95 -17.06 15.59
C GLU A 646 24.21 -17.46 16.34
N ASP A 647 25.37 -17.11 15.82
CA ASP A 647 26.67 -17.32 16.47
C ASP A 647 27.47 -16.02 16.45
N LYS A 648 27.82 -15.54 17.64
CA LYS A 648 28.57 -14.30 17.84
C LYS A 648 29.97 -14.65 18.33
N LEU A 649 30.92 -14.55 17.42
CA LEU A 649 32.35 -14.77 17.65
C LEU A 649 33.05 -13.43 17.93
N ILE A 650 33.68 -13.35 19.11
CA ILE A 650 34.48 -12.19 19.49
C ILE A 650 35.95 -12.61 19.47
N VAL A 651 36.70 -12.15 18.47
CA VAL A 651 38.11 -12.54 18.28
C VAL A 651 39.02 -11.73 19.21
N ASN A 652 38.80 -10.42 19.27
CA ASN A 652 39.45 -9.47 20.18
C ASN A 652 38.55 -8.21 20.37
N LYS A 653 38.97 -7.25 21.22
CA LYS A 653 38.24 -5.99 21.46
C LYS A 653 37.94 -5.19 20.18
N ARG A 654 38.74 -5.39 19.12
CA ARG A 654 38.62 -4.68 17.84
C ARG A 654 37.74 -5.38 16.81
N PHE A 655 37.67 -6.71 16.83
CA PHE A 655 37.04 -7.49 15.77
C PHE A 655 35.99 -8.45 16.31
N ARG A 656 34.76 -8.25 15.83
CA ARG A 656 33.57 -9.03 16.19
C ARG A 656 32.90 -9.50 14.91
N VAL A 657 32.49 -10.78 14.89
CA VAL A 657 31.73 -11.37 13.79
C VAL A 657 30.44 -11.95 14.35
N VAL A 658 29.33 -11.66 13.69
CA VAL A 658 28.01 -12.23 13.99
C VAL A 658 27.53 -12.94 12.74
N MET A 659 27.27 -14.24 12.86
CA MET A 659 26.69 -15.04 11.79
C MET A 659 25.29 -15.46 12.22
N THR A 660 24.29 -15.22 11.38
CA THR A 660 22.89 -15.59 11.61
C THR A 660 22.38 -16.36 10.42
N GLY A 661 21.67 -17.45 10.64
CA GLY A 661 21.00 -18.24 9.62
C GLY A 661 19.62 -18.65 10.10
N GLY A 662 18.68 -18.81 9.18
CA GLY A 662 17.32 -19.16 9.54
C GLY A 662 16.49 -19.58 8.34
N ALA A 663 15.38 -20.23 8.65
CA ALA A 663 14.39 -20.65 7.69
C ALA A 663 13.00 -20.36 8.24
N MET A 664 12.06 -20.06 7.36
CA MET A 664 10.68 -19.83 7.74
C MET A 664 9.72 -20.46 6.75
N THR A 665 8.70 -21.15 7.27
CA THR A 665 7.73 -21.93 6.51
C THR A 665 6.30 -21.44 6.75
N SER A 666 5.45 -21.55 5.73
CA SER A 666 4.02 -21.24 5.82
C SER A 666 3.21 -22.01 4.79
N ARG A 667 2.26 -22.86 5.25
CA ARG A 667 1.25 -23.65 4.50
C ARG A 667 1.73 -24.52 3.30
N SER A 668 2.83 -24.19 2.65
CA SER A 668 3.54 -24.94 1.59
C SER A 668 4.83 -24.25 1.11
N ASP A 669 5.08 -22.99 1.50
CA ASP A 669 6.28 -22.23 1.10
C ASP A 669 7.35 -22.22 2.18
N VAL A 670 8.61 -22.16 1.75
CA VAL A 670 9.77 -21.99 2.63
C VAL A 670 10.68 -20.89 2.09
N ALA A 671 11.13 -20.01 2.98
CA ALA A 671 12.18 -19.04 2.71
C ALA A 671 13.40 -19.36 3.58
N TYR A 672 14.59 -19.28 3.00
CA TYR A 672 15.87 -19.45 3.69
C TYR A 672 16.63 -18.14 3.67
N GLY A 673 17.39 -17.87 4.71
CA GLY A 673 18.18 -16.65 4.76
C GLY A 673 19.28 -16.71 5.79
N GLY A 674 20.29 -15.90 5.56
CA GLY A 674 21.39 -15.72 6.48
C GLY A 674 22.02 -14.35 6.33
N SER A 675 22.69 -13.92 7.38
CA SER A 675 23.51 -12.72 7.40
C SER A 675 24.81 -12.94 8.13
N LEU A 676 25.84 -12.25 7.67
CA LEU A 676 27.16 -12.23 8.25
C LEU A 676 27.53 -10.76 8.46
N GLU A 677 27.69 -10.35 9.71
CA GLU A 677 28.12 -9.00 10.07
C GLU A 677 29.50 -9.05 10.73
N ALA A 678 30.46 -8.33 10.15
CA ALA A 678 31.78 -8.11 10.70
C ALA A 678 31.91 -6.65 11.16
N GLN A 679 32.30 -6.45 12.41
CA GLN A 679 32.53 -5.15 13.02
C GLN A 679 34.01 -4.99 13.37
N LEU A 680 34.62 -3.94 12.84
CA LEU A 680 35.96 -3.47 13.17
C LEU A 680 35.86 -2.17 13.98
N ARG A 681 36.31 -2.23 15.22
CA ARG A 681 36.35 -1.14 16.19
C ARG A 681 37.75 -0.57 16.31
N ASP A 682 37.82 0.69 16.72
CA ASP A 682 39.06 1.38 17.03
C ASP A 682 39.86 0.69 18.15
N ALA A 683 41.15 0.99 18.21
CA ALA A 683 42.06 0.53 19.25
C ALA A 683 41.61 0.88 20.66
N ASP A 684 41.08 2.09 20.81
CA ASP A 684 40.68 2.67 22.10
C ASP A 684 39.16 2.67 22.28
N TYR A 685 38.40 1.80 21.61
CA TYR A 685 36.95 1.70 21.77
C TYR A 685 36.59 1.42 23.26
N PRO A 686 35.61 2.11 23.86
CA PRO A 686 34.60 3.01 23.26
C PRO A 686 35.01 4.48 23.09
N LEU A 687 36.21 4.89 23.50
CA LEU A 687 36.69 6.28 23.34
C LEU A 687 37.03 6.60 21.88
N GLY A 688 37.62 5.63 21.18
CA GLY A 688 37.85 5.69 19.75
C GLY A 688 36.52 5.72 18.99
N ARG A 689 36.29 6.79 18.24
CA ARG A 689 35.02 7.05 17.53
C ARG A 689 34.93 6.32 16.18
N SER A 690 35.98 5.58 15.80
CA SER A 690 36.03 4.83 14.55
C SER A 690 35.33 3.47 14.67
N LEU A 691 34.34 3.23 13.81
CA LEU A 691 33.63 1.96 13.73
C LEU A 691 33.30 1.65 12.28
N THR A 692 33.79 0.52 11.78
CA THR A 692 33.43 0.01 10.46
C THR A 692 32.67 -1.30 10.60
N THR A 693 31.50 -1.38 9.97
CA THR A 693 30.63 -2.55 9.92
C THR A 693 30.45 -2.98 8.48
N LEU A 694 30.69 -4.25 8.20
CA LEU A 694 30.45 -4.88 6.91
C LEU A 694 29.43 -6.00 7.13
N GLY A 695 28.27 -5.87 6.51
CA GLY A 695 27.18 -6.84 6.55
C GLY A 695 26.96 -7.45 5.18
N LEU A 696 26.90 -8.78 5.13
CA LEU A 696 26.44 -9.56 3.98
C LEU A 696 25.12 -10.23 4.36
N SER A 697 24.11 -10.16 3.50
CA SER A 697 22.83 -10.87 3.68
C SER A 697 22.49 -11.66 2.44
N VAL A 698 22.09 -12.92 2.60
CA VAL A 698 21.64 -13.80 1.52
C VAL A 698 20.26 -14.33 1.88
N MET A 699 19.33 -14.31 0.95
CA MET A 699 17.98 -14.81 1.15
C MET A 699 17.50 -15.51 -0.12
N ASP A 700 16.90 -16.68 0.03
CA ASP A 700 16.33 -17.45 -1.06
C ASP A 700 14.85 -17.73 -0.77
N TRP A 701 13.99 -17.33 -1.71
CA TRP A 701 12.57 -17.64 -1.70
C TRP A 701 12.16 -18.02 -3.12
N HIS A 702 11.63 -19.23 -3.31
CA HIS A 702 11.25 -19.76 -4.63
C HIS A 702 12.38 -19.76 -5.69
N GLY A 703 13.64 -19.84 -5.29
CA GLY A 703 14.78 -19.78 -6.24
C GLY A 703 15.11 -18.37 -6.71
N ASP A 704 14.43 -17.34 -6.18
CA ASP A 704 14.79 -15.94 -6.35
C ASP A 704 15.78 -15.54 -5.25
N LEU A 705 17.07 -15.76 -5.54
CA LEU A 705 18.17 -15.44 -4.63
C LEU A 705 18.35 -13.92 -4.55
N ALA A 706 18.23 -13.35 -3.36
CA ALA A 706 18.55 -11.97 -3.04
C ALA A 706 19.83 -11.89 -2.21
N ILE A 707 20.83 -11.16 -2.72
CA ILE A 707 22.10 -10.90 -2.02
C ILE A 707 22.23 -9.41 -1.78
N GLY A 708 22.51 -9.03 -0.54
CA GLY A 708 22.73 -7.67 -0.09
C GLY A 708 24.09 -7.51 0.58
N CYS A 709 24.75 -6.39 0.34
CA CYS A 709 25.96 -5.97 1.02
C CYS A 709 25.74 -4.58 1.60
N ASN A 710 25.99 -4.42 2.89
CA ASN A 710 25.90 -3.15 3.60
C ASN A 710 27.23 -2.83 4.25
N ILE A 711 27.81 -1.70 3.88
CA ILE A 711 29.05 -1.18 4.45
C ILE A 711 28.72 0.12 5.16
N GLN A 712 28.99 0.19 6.45
CA GLN A 712 28.92 1.43 7.23
C GLN A 712 30.28 1.70 7.86
N SER A 713 30.87 2.85 7.56
CA SER A 713 32.12 3.29 8.18
C SER A 713 31.92 4.66 8.82
N GLN A 714 32.15 4.72 10.12
CA GLN A 714 32.19 5.95 10.88
C GLN A 714 33.65 6.27 11.17
N VAL A 715 34.12 7.44 10.72
CA VAL A 715 35.49 7.90 10.90
C VAL A 715 35.47 9.36 11.38
N PRO A 716 36.11 9.68 12.52
CA PRO A 716 36.32 11.07 12.92
C PRO A 716 37.34 11.74 11.99
N ILE A 717 37.00 12.91 11.44
CA ILE A 717 37.90 13.74 10.62
C ILE A 717 38.26 14.98 11.43
N GLY A 718 39.38 14.91 12.16
CA GLY A 718 39.77 15.97 13.10
C GLY A 718 38.88 16.02 14.35
N ARG A 719 38.86 17.16 15.04
CA ARG A 719 38.32 17.29 16.41
C ARG A 719 36.81 17.44 16.50
N SER A 720 36.22 18.14 15.53
CA SER A 720 34.83 18.61 15.56
C SER A 720 33.94 17.97 14.50
N THR A 721 34.48 17.09 13.66
CA THR A 721 33.79 16.56 12.49
C THR A 721 33.80 15.05 12.50
N ASN A 722 32.61 14.44 12.47
CA ASN A 722 32.42 13.00 12.30
C ASN A 722 31.83 12.73 10.92
N MET A 723 32.47 11.84 10.15
CA MET A 723 31.96 11.38 8.87
C MET A 723 31.43 9.96 9.01
N ILE A 724 30.22 9.73 8.50
CA ILE A 724 29.58 8.42 8.44
C ILE A 724 29.28 8.13 6.97
N GLY A 725 30.04 7.23 6.36
CA GLY A 725 29.74 6.67 5.05
C GLY A 725 28.89 5.41 5.21
N ARG A 726 27.79 5.32 4.48
CA ARG A 726 27.02 4.09 4.31
C ARG A 726 26.87 3.78 2.83
N ALA A 727 27.10 2.55 2.44
CA ALA A 727 26.88 2.04 1.11
C ALA A 727 26.11 0.73 1.22
N ASN A 728 24.93 0.66 0.61
CA ASN A 728 24.15 -0.56 0.46
C ASN A 728 24.08 -0.91 -1.03
N LEU A 729 24.31 -2.17 -1.35
CA LEU A 729 24.20 -2.73 -2.69
C LEU A 729 23.41 -4.02 -2.64
N ASN A 730 22.45 -4.20 -3.56
CA ASN A 730 21.81 -5.49 -3.80
C ASN A 730 22.14 -6.06 -5.18
N ASN A 731 21.91 -7.36 -5.34
CA ASN A 731 22.13 -8.07 -6.60
C ASN A 731 21.16 -7.69 -7.74
N ARG A 732 20.15 -6.85 -7.47
CA ARG A 732 19.23 -6.30 -8.48
C ARG A 732 19.71 -4.95 -9.03
N GLY A 733 20.92 -4.53 -8.68
CA GLY A 733 21.51 -3.28 -9.15
C GLY A 733 20.93 -2.02 -8.47
N ALA A 734 20.09 -2.17 -7.45
CA ALA A 734 19.64 -1.06 -6.63
C ALA A 734 20.55 -0.93 -5.41
N GLY A 735 21.03 0.29 -5.18
CA GLY A 735 21.93 0.59 -4.07
C GLY A 735 21.82 2.05 -3.67
N GLN A 736 22.19 2.33 -2.43
CA GLN A 736 22.21 3.69 -1.90
C GLN A 736 23.55 3.94 -1.24
N VAL A 737 24.20 5.03 -1.65
CA VAL A 737 25.38 5.58 -0.97
C VAL A 737 24.94 6.84 -0.25
N SER A 738 25.18 6.90 1.05
CA SER A 738 24.93 8.09 1.86
C SER A 738 26.19 8.46 2.63
N ILE A 739 26.52 9.74 2.62
CA ILE A 739 27.63 10.28 3.39
C ILE A 739 27.01 11.34 4.31
N ARG A 740 27.08 11.11 5.61
CA ARG A 740 26.64 12.06 6.63
C ARG A 740 27.87 12.65 7.30
N VAL A 741 28.01 13.97 7.23
CA VAL A 741 29.08 14.70 7.91
C VAL A 741 28.45 15.55 9.01
N ASN A 742 28.77 15.26 10.26
CA ASN A 742 28.37 16.06 11.42
C ASN A 742 29.56 16.91 11.84
N SER A 743 29.53 18.22 11.60
CA SER A 743 30.58 19.16 12.02
C SER A 743 30.03 20.23 12.96
N SER A 744 30.73 20.52 14.06
CA SER A 744 30.38 21.60 14.97
C SER A 744 31.10 22.93 14.69
N GLU A 745 32.13 22.95 13.82
CA GLU A 745 32.96 24.14 13.57
C GLU A 745 32.78 24.74 12.16
N GLN A 746 32.37 23.95 11.16
CA GLN A 746 32.29 24.42 9.77
C GLN A 746 30.83 24.53 9.27
N LEU A 747 30.13 25.57 9.72
CA LEU A 747 28.82 25.98 9.16
C LEU A 747 28.87 26.22 7.63
N GLN A 748 30.06 26.51 7.09
CA GLN A 748 30.27 26.71 5.65
C GLN A 748 30.01 25.45 4.81
N LEU A 749 30.14 24.24 5.38
CA LEU A 749 29.81 23.00 4.68
C LEU A 749 28.30 22.88 4.41
N ALA A 750 27.45 23.54 5.20
CA ALA A 750 26.01 23.61 4.92
C ALA A 750 25.71 24.44 3.66
N LEU A 751 26.58 25.39 3.28
CA LEU A 751 26.43 26.19 2.05
C LEU A 751 26.57 25.34 0.78
N ILE A 752 27.27 24.20 0.84
CA ILE A 752 27.37 23.25 -0.29
C ILE A 752 25.99 22.64 -0.58
N GLY A 753 25.15 22.47 0.44
CA GLY A 753 23.75 22.05 0.30
C GLY A 753 22.85 23.06 -0.42
N LEU A 754 23.28 24.31 -0.59
CA LEU A 754 22.58 25.33 -1.38
C LEU A 754 22.86 25.22 -2.89
N ILE A 755 23.90 24.47 -3.31
CA ILE A 755 24.28 24.33 -4.72
C ILE A 755 23.15 23.71 -5.57
N PRO A 756 22.45 22.65 -5.14
CA PRO A 756 21.29 22.11 -5.89
C PRO A 756 20.13 23.12 -5.97
N LEU A 757 19.90 23.91 -4.92
CA LEU A 757 18.86 24.95 -4.89
C LEU A 757 19.18 26.11 -5.84
N LEU A 758 20.44 26.57 -5.83
CA LEU A 758 20.96 27.57 -6.78
C LEU A 758 20.88 27.07 -8.23
N LYS A 759 21.20 25.79 -8.48
CA LYS A 759 21.08 25.18 -9.81
C LYS A 759 19.62 25.13 -10.29
N LYS A 760 18.67 24.89 -9.37
CA LYS A 760 17.22 24.88 -9.68
C LYS A 760 16.68 26.30 -9.96
N LEU A 761 17.14 27.30 -9.21
CA LEU A 761 16.82 28.71 -9.44
C LEU A 761 17.38 29.23 -10.76
N LEU A 762 18.63 28.88 -11.09
CA LEU A 762 19.24 29.21 -12.38
C LEU A 762 18.54 28.48 -13.54
N GLY A 763 18.11 27.22 -13.35
CA GLY A 763 17.30 26.50 -14.33
C GLY A 763 15.94 27.15 -14.62
N TYR A 764 15.29 27.74 -13.62
CA TYR A 764 14.03 28.48 -13.80
C TYR A 764 14.22 29.76 -14.63
N SER A 765 15.36 30.46 -14.47
CA SER A 765 15.67 31.65 -15.27
C SER A 765 15.89 31.33 -16.76
N GLN A 766 16.48 30.17 -17.08
CA GLN A 766 16.63 29.70 -18.46
C GLN A 766 15.29 29.34 -19.11
N GLN A 767 14.34 28.81 -18.34
CA GLN A 767 13.03 28.44 -18.85
C GLN A 767 12.13 29.65 -19.14
N MET A 768 12.35 30.79 -18.48
CA MET A 768 11.69 32.07 -18.82
C MET A 768 12.27 32.76 -20.06
N GLN A 769 13.53 32.48 -20.45
CA GLN A 769 14.14 33.12 -21.63
C GLN A 769 13.85 32.42 -22.97
N LEU A 770 13.37 31.17 -22.96
CA LEU A 770 12.99 30.44 -24.18
C LEU A 770 11.48 30.50 -24.51
N GLY A 771 10.70 31.27 -23.74
CA GLY A 771 9.28 31.51 -23.96
C GLY A 771 8.98 32.95 -24.36
N GLN A 772 9.55 33.42 -25.48
CA GLN A 772 9.04 34.56 -26.25
C GLN A 772 9.06 34.22 -27.73
#